data_AF-A0A4R3L6Z9-F1
#
_entry.id   AF-A0A4R3L6Z9-F1
#
_cell.length_a   1.000
_cell.length_b   1.000
_cell.length_c   1.000
_cell.angle_alpha   90.00
_cell.angle_beta   90.00
_cell.angle_gamma   90.00
#
_symmetry.space_group_name_H-M   'P 1'
#
loop_
_entity.id
_entity.type
_entity.pdbx_description
1 polymer ?
#
loop_
_entity_poly.entity_id
_entity_poly.type
_entity_poly.pdbx_seq_one_letter_code
_entity_poly.pdbx_strand_id
1 'polypeptide(L)'
;MNTATGTNATMALSMPSRPRRFLALSALLMGFASPVLHAGNDVCRVATDGAAGHDGASWAQAKTLHDALATPTCGELWIKAGVYTPTTGSDRNARFNVRGGTALYGGFDGTETDRGQRDPAIHRTVLSGDIGGDDIVDEHGITRDASDIVGLNSHNVVWIETAGDLPVRFDSLTITAGMANVTEPVGAPADVRCSASAFADCAGDLLRPQGEESMLGGGGIHCTAWPPGEVCAIQLDRAVLRGNVANQSGAMVCYASDGGHCQVDIEASSFVGNAAHSWGGALVVVANTEFSSASLDVRTSTWAGNRAQLGGAIVFAPSGTGTEHLDLRQSTIVGSRTPEAAAALMLFGAASVGIDGLFAWDNGEDAFMFAFDTGAIVSRSLLQYGCPLYVNCGSMVWGDPGLLPLHETGATPHVPVAAHSAVVDAMDCSGSPATDQRGVARPQGSRCDVGAFELRQARVGVEATGGGAVTAVIVPAPMSGAILQCRQDSGDCQAHYDLETSSPELRLLLVPDAGQRLASVAGCGGHLAGQVWVIDALDGDCTVTVDFAEPTHSVAGTVTGLLGSGLSLSLGGGEPLSIGNNGPFAFKDLLPSGAAYSIAIVTQPAQPSQTCVVFNGSGVIDGHDVDNVVVHCGPVNTYTVGGTLSGLAMGGSVGVSLNGGPALTLAANGAYVFPQIFGSGEGYSVDVVQQPDGQYCAFDRDSGVVGNAPVTDLDISCVVGGTQLQLTLSDNGDYAAYGRARSYQVTLSNAGPATATDIAVSATFDPAFNVDGVQWACVTGAPGASCGASGTAGFSDRATLPAGATAVWILAVPVRFDSQAAEATLVIHADGAADVSDTNTLVLFRDGLDVPYGEAGDDLLD
;
A
#
# COMPACT_ATOMS: atom_id res chain seq x y z
N MET A 1 38.64 -44.06 -42.44
CA MET A 1 37.64 -44.81 -43.24
C MET A 1 36.92 -45.76 -42.30
N ASN A 2 35.59 -45.79 -42.35
CA ASN A 2 34.65 -46.73 -41.68
C ASN A 2 34.69 -46.75 -40.12
N THR A 3 33.56 -46.80 -39.38
CA THR A 3 32.13 -46.68 -39.74
C THR A 3 31.29 -46.31 -38.50
N ALA A 4 30.35 -45.36 -38.69
CA ALA A 4 29.03 -45.21 -38.06
C ALA A 4 28.65 -46.17 -36.89
N THR A 5 28.47 -45.68 -35.65
CA THR A 5 27.22 -45.11 -35.09
C THR A 5 25.99 -46.03 -35.15
N GLY A 6 25.63 -46.64 -34.01
CA GLY A 6 24.36 -47.34 -33.80
C GLY A 6 23.61 -46.76 -32.60
N THR A 7 22.46 -46.13 -32.85
CA THR A 7 21.54 -45.62 -31.82
C THR A 7 20.45 -46.65 -31.52
N ASN A 8 20.42 -47.19 -30.30
CA ASN A 8 19.31 -48.03 -29.84
C ASN A 8 18.13 -47.15 -29.39
N ALA A 9 16.99 -47.29 -30.06
CA ALA A 9 15.73 -46.67 -29.65
C ALA A 9 15.00 -47.59 -28.66
N THR A 10 14.76 -47.11 -27.44
CA THR A 10 13.92 -47.77 -26.45
C THR A 10 12.43 -47.57 -26.77
N MET A 11 11.69 -48.66 -26.96
CA MET A 11 10.24 -48.63 -27.07
C MET A 11 9.60 -48.30 -25.71
N ALA A 12 9.00 -47.12 -25.58
CA ALA A 12 8.12 -46.81 -24.46
C ALA A 12 6.70 -47.34 -24.73
N LEU A 13 6.25 -48.34 -23.96
CA LEU A 13 4.83 -48.74 -23.97
C LEU A 13 3.99 -47.73 -23.18
N SER A 14 3.19 -46.94 -23.89
CA SER A 14 2.17 -46.07 -23.29
C SER A 14 0.92 -46.89 -22.91
N MET A 15 0.61 -46.98 -21.61
CA MET A 15 -0.65 -47.52 -21.12
C MET A 15 -1.73 -46.40 -21.07
N PRO A 16 -2.92 -46.59 -21.64
CA PRO A 16 -3.98 -45.58 -21.60
C PRO A 16 -4.78 -45.64 -20.28
N SER A 17 -4.85 -44.52 -19.58
CA SER A 17 -5.70 -44.32 -18.40
C SER A 17 -7.19 -44.36 -18.76
N ARG A 18 -7.99 -45.13 -18.01
CA ARG A 18 -9.46 -45.15 -18.13
C ARG A 18 -10.10 -44.37 -16.97
N PRO A 19 -11.00 -43.40 -17.21
CA PRO A 19 -11.75 -42.74 -16.14
C PRO A 19 -12.88 -43.65 -15.64
N ARG A 20 -13.00 -43.83 -14.32
CA ARG A 20 -14.15 -44.51 -13.70
C ARG A 20 -15.35 -43.56 -13.64
N ARG A 21 -16.42 -43.88 -14.35
CA ARG A 21 -17.73 -43.21 -14.18
C ARG A 21 -18.45 -43.80 -12.97
N PHE A 22 -18.88 -42.94 -12.05
CA PHE A 22 -19.83 -43.31 -11.00
C PHE A 22 -21.19 -43.64 -11.61
N LEU A 23 -21.82 -44.70 -11.12
CA LEU A 23 -23.19 -45.10 -11.45
C LEU A 23 -23.87 -45.48 -10.14
N ALA A 24 -24.67 -44.56 -9.60
CA ALA A 24 -25.45 -44.79 -8.40
C ALA A 24 -26.67 -45.67 -8.76
N LEU A 25 -26.79 -46.83 -8.12
CA LEU A 25 -27.97 -47.68 -8.25
C LEU A 25 -28.51 -48.01 -6.86
N SER A 26 -29.66 -47.45 -6.52
CA SER A 26 -30.33 -47.66 -5.24
C SER A 26 -31.04 -49.02 -5.26
N ALA A 27 -30.67 -49.94 -4.36
CA ALA A 27 -31.36 -51.19 -4.15
C ALA A 27 -31.65 -51.41 -2.66
N LEU A 28 -32.95 -51.49 -2.33
CA LEU A 28 -33.44 -51.71 -0.97
C LEU A 28 -33.51 -53.22 -0.70
N LEU A 29 -32.79 -53.72 0.31
CA LEU A 29 -32.96 -55.07 0.83
C LEU A 29 -32.64 -55.14 2.33
N MET A 30 -33.56 -55.74 3.09
CA MET A 30 -33.47 -55.84 4.55
C MET A 30 -32.61 -57.03 4.98
N GLY A 31 -31.80 -56.80 6.02
CA GLY A 31 -31.72 -57.72 7.15
C GLY A 31 -30.97 -59.04 6.97
N PHE A 32 -29.64 -58.98 6.99
CA PHE A 32 -28.83 -59.84 7.87
C PHE A 32 -27.58 -59.07 8.30
N ALA A 33 -27.49 -58.70 9.57
CA ALA A 33 -26.32 -58.03 10.12
C ALA A 33 -25.24 -59.06 10.46
N SER A 34 -24.48 -59.47 9.45
CA SER A 34 -23.10 -59.90 9.69
C SER A 34 -22.30 -58.67 10.15
N PRO A 35 -21.45 -58.76 11.19
CA PRO A 35 -20.53 -57.68 11.47
C PRO A 35 -19.55 -57.58 10.31
N VAL A 36 -19.71 -56.54 9.48
CA VAL A 36 -18.65 -56.12 8.59
C VAL A 36 -17.54 -55.60 9.50
N LEU A 37 -16.47 -56.39 9.67
CA LEU A 37 -15.22 -55.89 10.24
C LEU A 37 -14.79 -54.71 9.36
N HIS A 38 -15.05 -53.51 9.85
CA HIS A 38 -14.35 -52.34 9.38
C HIS A 38 -12.95 -52.47 9.98
N ALA A 39 -11.93 -52.53 9.13
CA ALA A 39 -10.58 -52.17 9.50
C ALA A 39 -10.57 -50.65 9.71
N GLY A 40 -11.12 -50.21 10.84
CA GLY A 40 -11.15 -48.82 11.24
C GLY A 40 -9.83 -48.46 11.92
N ASN A 41 -9.14 -47.45 11.39
CA ASN A 41 -8.12 -46.73 12.13
C ASN A 41 -8.85 -45.72 13.04
N ASP A 42 -9.45 -46.21 14.11
CA ASP A 42 -10.15 -45.36 15.07
C ASP A 42 -9.12 -44.57 15.91
N VAL A 43 -9.48 -43.34 16.26
CA VAL A 43 -8.70 -42.48 17.15
C VAL A 43 -8.96 -42.88 18.60
N CYS A 44 -7.95 -43.43 19.27
CA CYS A 44 -8.00 -43.83 20.67
C CYS A 44 -7.25 -42.84 21.56
N ARG A 45 -7.93 -42.36 22.60
CA ARG A 45 -7.38 -41.49 23.64
C ARG A 45 -6.66 -42.34 24.68
N VAL A 46 -5.46 -41.93 25.04
CA VAL A 46 -4.57 -42.61 25.98
C VAL A 46 -4.17 -41.64 27.09
N ALA A 47 -4.23 -42.09 28.35
CA ALA A 47 -3.84 -41.30 29.50
C ALA A 47 -3.14 -42.17 30.55
N THR A 48 -2.30 -41.57 31.40
CA THR A 48 -1.61 -42.26 32.51
C THR A 48 -2.59 -42.75 33.58
N ASP A 49 -3.74 -42.08 33.71
CA ASP A 49 -4.89 -42.44 34.54
C ASP A 49 -6.00 -43.18 33.76
N GLY A 50 -5.70 -43.62 32.53
CA GLY A 50 -6.58 -44.47 31.73
C GLY A 50 -6.78 -45.87 32.36
N ALA A 51 -7.81 -46.60 31.90
CA ALA A 51 -8.17 -47.89 32.50
C ALA A 51 -8.43 -49.00 31.49
N ALA A 52 -8.11 -50.24 31.90
CA ALA A 52 -8.41 -51.44 31.15
C ALA A 52 -9.93 -51.61 30.97
N GLY A 53 -10.34 -51.83 29.72
CA GLY A 53 -11.76 -51.95 29.34
C GLY A 53 -12.44 -50.66 28.90
N HIS A 54 -11.81 -49.48 29.04
CA HIS A 54 -12.30 -48.26 28.39
C HIS A 54 -12.23 -48.36 26.85
N ASP A 55 -13.11 -47.63 26.15
CA ASP A 55 -13.24 -47.72 24.68
C ASP A 55 -12.22 -46.88 23.90
N GLY A 56 -11.62 -45.85 24.51
CA GLY A 56 -10.70 -44.91 23.86
C GLY A 56 -11.37 -43.80 23.06
N ALA A 57 -12.71 -43.76 22.97
CA ALA A 57 -13.42 -42.82 22.09
C ALA A 57 -13.43 -41.37 22.60
N SER A 58 -13.14 -41.15 23.88
CA SER A 58 -13.05 -39.83 24.51
C SER A 58 -12.03 -39.82 25.65
N TRP A 59 -11.59 -38.64 26.10
CA TRP A 59 -10.67 -38.52 27.25
C TRP A 59 -11.24 -39.10 28.55
N ALA A 60 -12.56 -38.99 28.77
CA ALA A 60 -13.24 -39.62 29.92
C ALA A 60 -13.33 -41.15 29.83
N GLN A 61 -13.01 -41.73 28.66
CA GLN A 61 -12.86 -43.16 28.41
C GLN A 61 -11.47 -43.43 27.80
N ALA A 62 -10.43 -42.75 28.29
CA ALA A 62 -9.07 -43.00 27.86
C ALA A 62 -8.60 -44.40 28.30
N LYS A 63 -7.90 -45.10 27.40
CA LYS A 63 -7.25 -46.39 27.67
C LYS A 63 -5.90 -46.15 28.35
N THR A 64 -5.34 -47.19 28.98
CA THR A 64 -3.89 -47.23 29.20
C THR A 64 -3.17 -47.36 27.86
N LEU A 65 -1.88 -46.99 27.79
CA LEU A 65 -1.10 -47.14 26.56
C LEU A 65 -0.99 -48.62 26.14
N HIS A 66 -0.83 -49.53 27.10
CA HIS A 66 -0.74 -50.97 26.82
C HIS A 66 -2.06 -51.52 26.25
N ASP A 67 -3.21 -51.15 26.83
CA ASP A 67 -4.54 -51.55 26.31
C ASP A 67 -4.82 -50.99 24.92
N ALA A 68 -4.38 -49.75 24.65
CA ALA A 68 -4.57 -49.11 23.36
C ALA A 68 -3.74 -49.80 22.26
N LEU A 69 -2.46 -50.08 22.53
CA LEU A 69 -1.58 -50.82 21.62
C LEU A 69 -2.08 -52.24 21.34
N ALA A 70 -2.64 -52.91 22.36
CA ALA A 70 -3.27 -54.23 22.24
C ALA A 70 -4.64 -54.22 21.53
N THR A 71 -5.30 -53.05 21.36
CA THR A 71 -6.63 -52.94 20.73
C THR A 71 -6.50 -52.79 19.20
N PRO A 72 -6.91 -53.78 18.37
CA PRO A 72 -6.61 -53.74 16.93
C PRO A 72 -7.21 -52.57 16.15
N THR A 73 -8.34 -52.02 16.60
CA THR A 73 -9.02 -50.85 15.98
C THR A 73 -8.38 -49.51 16.34
N CYS A 74 -7.52 -49.45 17.35
CA CYS A 74 -6.79 -48.24 17.69
C CYS A 74 -5.60 -48.07 16.71
N GLY A 75 -5.86 -47.49 15.55
CA GLY A 75 -4.84 -47.18 14.54
C GLY A 75 -4.14 -45.84 14.78
N GLU A 76 -4.82 -44.89 15.43
CA GLU A 76 -4.27 -43.59 15.80
C GLU A 76 -4.41 -43.36 17.30
N LEU A 77 -3.30 -43.15 18.01
CA LEU A 77 -3.26 -42.92 19.45
C LEU A 77 -2.99 -41.45 19.76
N TRP A 78 -3.91 -40.80 20.46
CA TRP A 78 -3.70 -39.47 21.05
C TRP A 78 -3.33 -39.64 22.52
N ILE A 79 -2.06 -39.38 22.83
CA ILE A 79 -1.46 -39.72 24.12
C ILE A 79 -1.28 -38.44 24.94
N LYS A 80 -2.08 -38.32 26.01
CA LYS A 80 -2.02 -37.21 26.96
C LYS A 80 -0.63 -37.07 27.58
N ALA A 81 -0.23 -35.84 27.88
CA ALA A 81 1.00 -35.52 28.58
C ALA A 81 1.16 -36.29 29.89
N GLY A 82 2.41 -36.59 30.22
CA GLY A 82 2.77 -37.44 31.35
C GLY A 82 3.81 -38.50 30.98
N VAL A 83 4.26 -39.23 32.00
CA VAL A 83 5.25 -40.30 31.89
C VAL A 83 4.56 -41.65 31.88
N TYR A 84 4.87 -42.46 30.88
CA TYR A 84 4.35 -43.81 30.68
C TYR A 84 5.51 -44.81 30.78
N THR A 85 5.46 -45.69 31.77
CA THR A 85 6.41 -46.80 31.90
C THR A 85 5.78 -48.10 31.37
N PRO A 86 6.55 -49.04 30.79
CA PRO A 86 6.00 -50.29 30.28
C PRO A 86 5.35 -51.19 31.33
N THR A 87 5.71 -51.02 32.60
CA THR A 87 5.17 -51.76 33.74
C THR A 87 5.35 -50.95 35.03
N THR A 88 4.58 -51.29 36.06
CA THR A 88 4.79 -50.85 37.46
C THR A 88 5.48 -51.93 38.32
N GLY A 89 5.91 -53.04 37.69
CA GLY A 89 6.70 -54.10 38.31
C GLY A 89 8.18 -54.02 37.91
N SER A 90 8.96 -55.02 38.34
CA SER A 90 10.41 -55.07 38.11
C SER A 90 10.84 -55.89 36.88
N ASP A 91 9.94 -56.10 35.91
CA ASP A 91 10.24 -56.91 34.72
C ASP A 91 10.88 -56.06 33.62
N ARG A 92 12.21 -56.18 33.45
CA ARG A 92 12.97 -55.46 32.42
C ARG A 92 12.59 -55.85 30.98
N ASN A 93 11.85 -56.95 30.79
CA ASN A 93 11.34 -57.37 29.48
C ASN A 93 10.04 -56.63 29.10
N ALA A 94 9.40 -55.95 30.05
CA ALA A 94 8.21 -55.15 29.77
C ALA A 94 8.58 -53.97 28.86
N ARG A 95 7.81 -53.82 27.78
CA ARG A 95 8.00 -52.81 26.73
C ARG A 95 6.68 -52.47 26.06
N PHE A 96 6.62 -51.33 25.38
CA PHE A 96 5.48 -50.98 24.53
C PHE A 96 5.63 -51.69 23.18
N ASN A 97 4.90 -52.80 22.99
CA ASN A 97 4.82 -53.48 21.70
C ASN A 97 3.90 -52.69 20.76
N VAL A 98 4.42 -52.22 19.62
CA VAL A 98 3.72 -51.38 18.66
C VAL A 98 3.61 -52.10 17.32
N ARG A 99 2.38 -52.20 16.79
CA ARG A 99 2.11 -52.90 15.53
C ARG A 99 2.35 -51.98 14.33
N GLY A 100 2.85 -52.53 13.23
CA GLY A 100 2.92 -51.84 11.93
C GLY A 100 1.62 -51.11 11.57
N GLY A 101 1.74 -49.88 11.06
CA GLY A 101 0.62 -49.00 10.73
C GLY A 101 0.01 -48.22 11.90
N THR A 102 0.50 -48.37 13.13
CA THR A 102 0.05 -47.56 14.28
C THR A 102 0.69 -46.17 14.25
N ALA A 103 -0.11 -45.12 14.44
CA ALA A 103 0.37 -43.75 14.58
C ALA A 103 0.18 -43.24 16.01
N LEU A 104 1.26 -42.84 16.68
CA LEU A 104 1.30 -42.40 18.07
C LEU A 104 1.63 -40.90 18.11
N TYR A 105 0.75 -40.12 18.72
CA TYR A 105 0.85 -38.67 18.81
C TYR A 105 0.90 -38.21 20.28
N GLY A 106 1.97 -37.54 20.69
CA GLY A 106 2.05 -36.80 21.95
C GLY A 106 1.63 -35.33 21.80
N GLY A 107 1.65 -34.59 22.91
CA GLY A 107 1.34 -33.15 22.93
C GLY A 107 -0.04 -32.75 23.45
N PHE A 108 -0.82 -33.68 24.02
CA PHE A 108 -2.22 -33.44 24.42
C PHE A 108 -2.38 -33.15 25.92
N ASP A 109 -3.18 -32.14 26.29
CA ASP A 109 -3.62 -31.88 27.67
C ASP A 109 -4.74 -32.84 28.13
N GLY A 110 -5.48 -33.41 27.17
CA GLY A 110 -6.61 -34.29 27.43
C GLY A 110 -7.97 -33.58 27.39
N THR A 111 -8.06 -32.49 26.63
CA THR A 111 -9.29 -31.73 26.38
C THR A 111 -9.64 -31.63 24.89
N GLU A 112 -8.71 -32.04 24.02
CA GLU A 112 -8.74 -31.85 22.58
C GLU A 112 -9.80 -32.71 21.87
N THR A 113 -10.48 -32.09 20.91
CA THR A 113 -11.40 -32.73 19.98
C THR A 113 -10.78 -33.00 18.61
N ASP A 114 -9.70 -32.30 18.26
CA ASP A 114 -8.97 -32.42 17.00
C ASP A 114 -7.45 -32.51 17.24
N ARG A 115 -6.73 -33.25 16.38
CA ARG A 115 -5.28 -33.46 16.51
C ARG A 115 -4.47 -32.16 16.43
N GLY A 116 -4.95 -31.16 15.69
CA GLY A 116 -4.29 -29.86 15.54
C GLY A 116 -4.39 -28.95 16.76
N GLN A 117 -5.17 -29.32 17.78
CA GLN A 117 -5.33 -28.54 19.02
C GLN A 117 -4.24 -28.80 20.07
N ARG A 118 -3.45 -29.86 19.88
CA ARG A 118 -2.37 -30.27 20.78
C ARG A 118 -1.23 -29.26 20.79
N ASP A 119 -0.53 -29.11 21.91
CA ASP A 119 0.69 -28.30 22.03
C ASP A 119 1.87 -29.17 22.51
N PRO A 120 2.70 -29.69 21.59
CA PRO A 120 3.89 -30.49 21.90
C PRO A 120 4.96 -29.80 22.74
N ALA A 121 5.03 -28.47 22.74
CA ALA A 121 6.07 -27.74 23.46
C ALA A 121 5.73 -27.61 24.95
N ILE A 122 4.43 -27.57 25.28
CA ILE A 122 3.92 -27.47 26.66
C ILE A 122 3.56 -28.86 27.22
N HIS A 123 2.79 -29.65 26.49
CA HIS A 123 2.17 -30.89 26.98
C HIS A 123 3.01 -32.12 26.64
N ARG A 124 4.22 -32.23 27.22
CA ARG A 124 5.17 -33.30 26.90
C ARG A 124 4.63 -34.70 27.25
N THR A 125 4.72 -35.61 26.28
CA THR A 125 4.38 -37.03 26.43
C THR A 125 5.68 -37.85 26.42
N VAL A 126 5.94 -38.59 27.50
CA VAL A 126 7.21 -39.31 27.72
C VAL A 126 6.94 -40.81 27.85
N LEU A 127 7.59 -41.62 27.01
CA LEU A 127 7.72 -43.07 27.18
C LEU A 127 9.06 -43.33 27.87
N SER A 128 9.03 -43.79 29.12
CA SER A 128 10.24 -43.99 29.93
C SER A 128 10.51 -45.47 30.19
N GLY A 129 11.77 -45.88 30.06
CA GLY A 129 12.26 -47.18 30.50
C GLY A 129 12.44 -47.30 32.01
N ASP A 130 12.35 -46.20 32.78
CA ASP A 130 12.52 -46.20 34.24
C ASP A 130 11.33 -46.87 34.95
N ILE A 131 11.43 -48.18 35.09
CA ILE A 131 10.47 -49.03 35.81
C ILE A 131 10.80 -49.11 37.31
N GLY A 132 11.97 -48.63 37.74
CA GLY A 132 12.39 -48.53 39.13
C GLY A 132 11.89 -47.26 39.83
N GLY A 133 11.74 -46.18 39.09
CA GLY A 133 11.47 -44.83 39.60
C GLY A 133 12.71 -44.24 40.29
N ASP A 134 13.92 -44.62 39.88
CA ASP A 134 15.17 -44.26 40.55
C ASP A 134 16.20 -43.49 39.68
N ASP A 135 15.85 -43.18 38.43
CA ASP A 135 16.64 -42.33 37.52
C ASP A 135 16.71 -40.85 37.97
N ILE A 136 17.74 -40.13 37.49
CA ILE A 136 17.82 -38.67 37.61
C ILE A 136 17.05 -38.03 36.44
N VAL A 137 15.81 -37.64 36.70
CA VAL A 137 14.92 -37.00 35.71
C VAL A 137 14.79 -35.50 35.87
N ASP A 138 14.38 -34.82 34.80
CA ASP A 138 14.01 -33.41 34.83
C ASP A 138 12.56 -33.15 35.27
N GLU A 139 12.12 -31.88 35.24
CA GLU A 139 10.78 -31.46 35.65
C GLU A 139 9.62 -32.09 34.85
N HIS A 140 9.90 -32.68 33.68
CA HIS A 140 8.94 -33.40 32.84
C HIS A 140 9.05 -34.93 32.99
N GLY A 141 9.94 -35.42 33.85
CA GLY A 141 10.20 -36.85 34.02
C GLY A 141 11.06 -37.46 32.90
N ILE A 142 11.95 -36.68 32.28
CA ILE A 142 12.85 -37.13 31.21
C ILE A 142 14.26 -37.35 31.76
N THR A 143 14.83 -38.55 31.56
CA THR A 143 16.24 -38.86 31.83
C THR A 143 17.12 -38.20 30.74
N ARG A 144 18.04 -37.31 31.11
CA ARG A 144 18.66 -36.37 30.15
C ARG A 144 19.94 -36.87 29.49
N ASP A 145 20.75 -37.65 30.19
CA ASP A 145 21.95 -38.32 29.68
C ASP A 145 21.92 -39.81 30.03
N ALA A 146 22.58 -40.64 29.23
CA ALA A 146 22.85 -42.04 29.55
C ALA A 146 23.43 -42.27 30.97
N SER A 147 24.16 -41.31 31.54
CA SER A 147 24.70 -41.39 32.91
C SER A 147 23.69 -41.09 34.03
N ASP A 148 22.49 -40.60 33.69
CA ASP A 148 21.42 -40.31 34.65
C ASP A 148 20.58 -41.56 34.97
N ILE A 149 20.75 -42.65 34.20
CA ILE A 149 20.07 -43.95 34.41
C ILE A 149 20.61 -44.65 35.66
N VAL A 150 19.71 -45.10 36.54
CA VAL A 150 20.03 -45.83 37.78
C VAL A 150 19.17 -47.10 37.87
N GLY A 151 19.69 -48.14 38.53
CA GLY A 151 18.85 -49.25 38.99
C GLY A 151 18.12 -50.06 37.89
N LEU A 152 16.78 -50.07 37.94
CA LEU A 152 15.95 -50.98 37.17
C LEU A 152 15.25 -50.28 36.00
N ASN A 153 15.78 -50.54 34.81
CA ASN A 153 15.26 -49.98 33.56
C ASN A 153 14.90 -51.08 32.54
N SER A 154 13.82 -50.89 31.79
CA SER A 154 13.41 -51.77 30.69
C SER A 154 14.51 -51.87 29.64
N HIS A 155 14.67 -53.06 29.03
CA HIS A 155 15.67 -53.27 27.98
C HIS A 155 15.39 -52.39 26.76
N ASN A 156 14.16 -52.46 26.25
CA ASN A 156 13.68 -51.61 25.16
C ASN A 156 12.43 -50.89 25.64
N VAL A 157 12.34 -49.57 25.49
CA VAL A 157 11.10 -48.84 25.83
C VAL A 157 9.99 -49.21 24.86
N VAL A 158 10.32 -49.24 23.56
CA VAL A 158 9.42 -49.50 22.44
C VAL A 158 9.95 -50.67 21.61
N TRP A 159 9.05 -51.59 21.26
CA TRP A 159 9.32 -52.71 20.38
C TRP A 159 8.35 -52.71 19.21
N ILE A 160 8.85 -52.69 17.99
CA ILE A 160 7.99 -52.70 16.79
C ILE A 160 7.80 -54.13 16.29
N GLU A 161 6.54 -54.55 16.24
CA GLU A 161 6.11 -55.80 15.60
C GLU A 161 5.91 -55.53 14.11
N THR A 162 6.79 -56.08 13.26
CA THR A 162 6.68 -55.95 11.81
C THR A 162 5.47 -56.72 11.28
N ALA A 163 4.76 -56.11 10.34
CA ALA A 163 3.60 -56.70 9.67
C ALA A 163 3.47 -56.11 8.25
N GLY A 164 4.50 -56.31 7.42
CA GLY A 164 4.62 -55.73 6.08
C GLY A 164 4.80 -54.21 6.06
N ASP A 165 4.58 -53.61 4.88
CA ASP A 165 4.98 -52.23 4.50
C ASP A 165 4.28 -51.06 5.23
N LEU A 166 3.58 -51.28 6.35
CA LEU A 166 2.84 -50.21 7.05
C LEU A 166 3.72 -49.51 8.10
N PRO A 167 4.12 -48.23 7.92
CA PRO A 167 4.99 -47.54 8.85
C PRO A 167 4.35 -47.33 10.22
N VAL A 168 5.15 -47.46 11.27
CA VAL A 168 4.83 -46.94 12.61
C VAL A 168 5.26 -45.49 12.68
N ARG A 169 4.33 -44.59 13.04
CA ARG A 169 4.60 -43.15 13.15
C ARG A 169 4.66 -42.72 14.60
N PHE A 170 5.76 -42.10 15.01
CA PHE A 170 5.92 -41.43 16.29
C PHE A 170 5.97 -39.93 16.06
N ASP A 171 5.10 -39.19 16.73
CA ASP A 171 4.99 -37.75 16.56
C ASP A 171 4.90 -37.04 17.90
N SER A 172 5.83 -36.13 18.17
CA SER A 172 5.85 -35.33 19.41
C SER A 172 5.96 -36.18 20.70
N LEU A 173 6.72 -37.26 20.64
CA LEU A 173 6.95 -38.19 21.75
C LEU A 173 8.41 -38.13 22.20
N THR A 174 8.63 -38.15 23.51
CA THR A 174 9.96 -38.38 24.10
C THR A 174 10.10 -39.85 24.47
N ILE A 175 11.23 -40.47 24.14
CA ILE A 175 11.58 -41.86 24.49
C ILE A 175 12.92 -41.84 25.22
N THR A 176 12.94 -42.35 26.45
CA THR A 176 14.05 -42.15 27.39
C THR A 176 14.23 -43.34 28.34
N ALA A 177 15.38 -43.40 29.03
CA ALA A 177 15.70 -44.40 30.05
C ALA A 177 15.70 -45.87 29.58
N GLY A 178 15.74 -46.12 28.28
CA GLY A 178 15.95 -47.48 27.76
C GLY A 178 17.34 -48.01 28.12
N MET A 179 17.45 -49.28 28.55
CA MET A 179 18.70 -49.89 29.04
C MET A 179 18.92 -51.30 28.49
N ALA A 180 19.20 -51.40 27.19
CA ALA A 180 19.42 -52.64 26.43
C ALA A 180 20.82 -53.25 26.66
N ASN A 181 21.12 -53.71 27.88
CA ASN A 181 22.47 -54.14 28.26
C ASN A 181 22.59 -55.56 28.88
N VAL A 182 23.75 -56.17 28.62
CA VAL A 182 24.34 -57.22 29.46
C VAL A 182 25.02 -56.62 30.69
N THR A 183 25.19 -57.45 31.71
CA THR A 183 25.76 -57.11 33.02
C THR A 183 27.26 -56.78 32.97
N GLU A 184 27.61 -55.51 33.15
CA GLU A 184 28.69 -54.95 34.03
C GLU A 184 28.60 -53.40 33.93
N PRO A 185 29.09 -52.62 34.91
CA PRO A 185 28.89 -51.18 34.95
C PRO A 185 29.85 -50.40 34.02
N VAL A 186 29.44 -49.17 33.72
CA VAL A 186 30.18 -48.19 32.89
C VAL A 186 31.56 -47.89 33.50
N GLY A 187 32.60 -48.63 33.10
CA GLY A 187 33.93 -48.47 33.69
C GLY A 187 35.04 -49.46 33.29
N ALA A 188 34.74 -50.53 32.55
CA ALA A 188 35.76 -51.46 32.06
C ALA A 188 35.61 -51.71 30.54
N PRO A 189 36.72 -51.75 29.77
CA PRO A 189 36.66 -52.16 28.38
C PRO A 189 36.46 -53.67 28.30
N ALA A 190 35.29 -54.12 27.80
CA ALA A 190 35.23 -55.43 27.18
C ALA A 190 36.10 -55.37 25.90
N ASP A 191 37.02 -56.31 25.74
CA ASP A 191 37.99 -56.38 24.64
C ASP A 191 37.31 -56.79 23.32
N VAL A 192 36.35 -55.99 22.82
CA VAL A 192 35.86 -56.05 21.45
C VAL A 192 36.98 -55.50 20.58
N ARG A 193 37.74 -56.40 19.95
CA ARG A 193 38.98 -56.10 19.20
C ARG A 193 38.74 -55.46 17.82
N CYS A 194 37.83 -54.50 17.75
CA CYS A 194 37.51 -53.79 16.51
C CYS A 194 38.42 -52.60 16.23
N SER A 195 39.74 -52.83 16.27
CA SER A 195 40.68 -51.85 15.73
C SER A 195 40.37 -51.58 14.25
N ALA A 196 40.43 -50.33 13.81
CA ALA A 196 40.17 -49.91 12.42
C ALA A 196 40.97 -50.66 11.33
N SER A 197 42.01 -51.40 11.70
CA SER A 197 42.83 -52.26 10.84
C SER A 197 42.32 -53.71 10.66
N ALA A 198 41.27 -54.15 11.36
CA ALA A 198 40.79 -55.54 11.38
C ALA A 198 39.29 -55.69 10.99
N PHE A 199 38.82 -54.80 10.11
CA PHE A 199 37.40 -54.58 9.84
C PHE A 199 36.58 -55.81 9.36
N ALA A 200 37.20 -56.77 8.68
CA ALA A 200 36.50 -57.95 8.14
C ALA A 200 35.93 -58.89 9.22
N ASP A 201 36.51 -58.90 10.44
CA ASP A 201 36.01 -59.72 11.55
C ASP A 201 34.86 -59.01 12.32
N CYS A 202 34.83 -57.67 12.33
CA CYS A 202 33.79 -56.88 13.00
C CYS A 202 32.41 -56.99 12.32
N ALA A 203 32.40 -57.16 10.99
CA ALA A 203 31.20 -57.56 10.27
C ALA A 203 30.73 -58.98 10.64
N GLY A 204 31.54 -59.83 11.27
CA GLY A 204 31.06 -61.12 11.79
C GLY A 204 30.10 -60.97 12.99
N ASP A 205 30.32 -59.92 13.80
CA ASP A 205 29.70 -59.72 15.11
C ASP A 205 28.51 -58.74 15.07
N LEU A 206 28.52 -57.79 14.12
CA LEU A 206 27.37 -56.92 13.82
C LEU A 206 26.19 -57.69 13.19
N LEU A 207 26.44 -58.89 12.66
CA LEU A 207 25.55 -59.55 11.69
C LEU A 207 24.97 -60.90 12.17
N ARG A 208 24.89 -61.16 13.48
CA ARG A 208 24.29 -62.41 14.02
C ARG A 208 23.53 -62.24 15.35
N PRO A 209 22.20 -62.08 15.33
CA PRO A 209 21.35 -62.41 16.46
C PRO A 209 21.07 -63.93 16.49
N GLN A 210 21.68 -64.67 17.41
CA GLN A 210 21.52 -66.13 17.57
C GLN A 210 20.48 -66.49 18.67
N GLY A 211 19.36 -65.75 18.73
CA GLY A 211 18.25 -66.02 19.67
C GLY A 211 18.49 -65.47 21.08
N GLU A 212 17.43 -64.99 21.74
CA GLU A 212 17.42 -64.24 23.03
C GLU A 212 18.27 -62.94 23.07
N GLU A 213 19.30 -62.80 22.22
CA GLU A 213 20.20 -61.64 22.07
C GLU A 213 19.55 -60.38 21.48
N SER A 214 18.25 -60.41 21.18
CA SER A 214 17.53 -59.26 20.60
C SER A 214 17.27 -58.12 21.58
N MET A 215 17.61 -58.29 22.87
CA MET A 215 17.55 -57.24 23.91
C MET A 215 18.87 -56.45 24.06
N LEU A 216 19.86 -56.70 23.21
CA LEU A 216 21.18 -56.04 23.28
C LEU A 216 21.24 -54.69 22.56
N GLY A 217 20.18 -54.29 21.85
CA GLY A 217 20.21 -53.03 21.12
C GLY A 217 18.89 -52.30 20.95
N GLY A 218 18.99 -50.99 20.70
CA GLY A 218 17.85 -50.07 20.61
C GLY A 218 17.19 -49.84 21.95
N GLY A 219 17.90 -49.21 22.89
CA GLY A 219 17.38 -48.95 24.25
C GLY A 219 16.04 -48.22 24.21
N GLY A 220 15.92 -47.18 23.39
CA GLY A 220 14.64 -46.51 23.12
C GLY A 220 13.71 -47.35 22.24
N ILE A 221 14.04 -47.48 20.95
CA ILE A 221 13.24 -48.21 19.95
C ILE A 221 14.03 -49.41 19.40
N HIS A 222 13.41 -50.59 19.41
CA HIS A 222 13.90 -51.79 18.73
C HIS A 222 12.96 -52.24 17.62
N CYS A 223 13.50 -52.60 16.45
CA CYS A 223 12.73 -53.12 15.33
C CYS A 223 13.57 -54.05 14.44
N THR A 224 13.01 -55.20 14.06
CA THR A 224 13.68 -56.24 13.27
C THR A 224 12.81 -56.72 12.11
N ALA A 225 13.30 -56.60 10.88
CA ALA A 225 12.65 -57.12 9.68
C ALA A 225 13.17 -58.52 9.33
N TRP A 226 12.38 -59.54 9.69
CA TRP A 226 12.61 -60.96 9.40
C TRP A 226 11.29 -61.73 9.56
N PRO A 227 10.92 -62.68 8.68
CA PRO A 227 11.68 -63.31 7.59
C PRO A 227 11.47 -62.57 6.24
N PRO A 228 11.73 -63.13 5.02
CA PRO A 228 11.71 -62.35 3.78
C PRO A 228 10.36 -61.71 3.50
N GLY A 229 10.38 -60.43 3.11
CA GLY A 229 9.18 -59.63 2.83
C GLY A 229 8.56 -58.93 4.04
N GLU A 230 9.13 -59.08 5.24
CA GLU A 230 8.83 -58.17 6.35
C GLU A 230 9.55 -56.82 6.18
N VAL A 231 8.90 -55.75 6.61
CA VAL A 231 9.45 -54.39 6.58
C VAL A 231 9.39 -53.78 7.96
N CYS A 232 10.54 -53.34 8.46
CA CYS A 232 10.63 -52.43 9.59
C CYS A 232 10.55 -51.00 9.06
N ALA A 233 9.34 -50.43 9.05
CA ALA A 233 9.09 -49.07 8.59
C ALA A 233 8.83 -48.14 9.80
N ILE A 234 9.71 -47.17 10.03
CA ILE A 234 9.67 -46.22 11.15
C ILE A 234 9.62 -44.79 10.63
N GLN A 235 8.68 -43.99 11.13
CA GLN A 235 8.59 -42.55 10.86
C GLN A 235 8.64 -41.76 12.17
N LEU A 236 9.61 -40.85 12.28
CA LEU A 236 9.79 -39.96 13.44
C LEU A 236 9.56 -38.51 12.99
N ASP A 237 8.52 -37.84 13.51
CA ASP A 237 8.24 -36.41 13.29
C ASP A 237 8.26 -35.67 14.62
N ARG A 238 9.22 -34.75 14.81
CA ARG A 238 9.39 -34.02 16.08
C ARG A 238 9.44 -34.97 17.30
N ALA A 239 10.06 -36.13 17.14
CA ALA A 239 10.32 -37.07 18.22
C ALA A 239 11.62 -36.72 18.95
N VAL A 240 11.74 -37.12 20.21
CA VAL A 240 12.96 -36.95 21.02
C VAL A 240 13.39 -38.32 21.55
N LEU A 241 14.56 -38.82 21.16
CA LEU A 241 15.16 -40.01 21.74
C LEU A 241 16.37 -39.58 22.56
N ARG A 242 16.25 -39.64 23.89
CA ARG A 242 17.23 -39.04 24.80
C ARG A 242 17.57 -39.92 26.00
N GLY A 243 18.85 -39.95 26.36
CA GLY A 243 19.30 -40.62 27.59
C GLY A 243 18.98 -42.11 27.58
N ASN A 244 19.15 -42.77 26.44
CA ASN A 244 19.00 -44.22 26.30
C ASN A 244 20.37 -44.90 26.18
N VAL A 245 20.49 -46.11 26.74
CA VAL A 245 21.70 -46.92 26.81
C VAL A 245 21.47 -48.29 26.20
N ALA A 246 22.46 -48.78 25.44
CA ALA A 246 22.46 -50.14 24.92
C ALA A 246 23.87 -50.74 24.78
N ASN A 247 23.97 -52.04 24.50
CA ASN A 247 25.21 -52.61 23.98
C ASN A 247 25.43 -52.15 22.52
N GLN A 248 24.36 -52.17 21.70
CA GLN A 248 24.35 -51.73 20.31
C GLN A 248 23.20 -50.73 20.07
N SER A 249 23.46 -49.53 19.57
CA SER A 249 22.43 -48.48 19.39
C SER A 249 21.73 -48.00 20.67
N GLY A 250 22.22 -46.91 21.26
CA GLY A 250 21.65 -46.33 22.47
C GLY A 250 20.17 -45.99 22.32
N ALA A 251 19.80 -45.21 21.30
CA ALA A 251 18.42 -44.77 21.08
C ALA A 251 17.59 -45.70 20.19
N MET A 252 18.01 -46.05 18.97
CA MET A 252 17.16 -46.77 18.01
C MET A 252 17.92 -47.72 17.08
N VAL A 253 17.54 -49.01 17.09
CA VAL A 253 18.03 -49.99 16.11
C VAL A 253 16.94 -50.38 15.10
N CYS A 254 17.31 -50.36 13.82
CA CYS A 254 16.61 -51.05 12.76
C CYS A 254 17.54 -52.13 12.18
N TYR A 255 17.12 -53.39 12.22
CA TYR A 255 17.91 -54.51 11.72
C TYR A 255 17.08 -55.34 10.72
N ALA A 256 17.67 -55.65 9.56
CA ALA A 256 17.02 -56.43 8.50
C ALA A 256 17.88 -57.64 8.10
N SER A 257 17.26 -58.81 7.99
CA SER A 257 17.93 -60.07 7.62
C SER A 257 17.01 -61.02 6.85
N ASP A 258 17.60 -61.99 6.17
CA ASP A 258 16.94 -62.95 5.27
C ASP A 258 15.92 -62.30 4.33
N GLY A 259 16.30 -61.21 3.64
CA GLY A 259 15.39 -60.54 2.70
C GLY A 259 14.28 -59.69 3.34
N GLY A 260 14.40 -59.33 4.61
CA GLY A 260 13.64 -58.22 5.20
C GLY A 260 14.19 -56.84 4.81
N HIS A 261 13.42 -55.78 5.07
CA HIS A 261 13.78 -54.41 4.72
C HIS A 261 13.68 -53.44 5.91
N CYS A 262 14.69 -52.58 6.07
CA CYS A 262 14.68 -51.43 6.97
C CYS A 262 14.35 -50.15 6.19
N GLN A 263 13.36 -49.40 6.66
CA GLN A 263 13.00 -48.08 6.15
C GLN A 263 12.78 -47.11 7.32
N VAL A 264 13.65 -46.12 7.45
CA VAL A 264 13.61 -45.16 8.55
C VAL A 264 13.56 -43.74 7.98
N ASP A 265 12.54 -42.97 8.36
CA ASP A 265 12.33 -41.58 7.95
C ASP A 265 12.28 -40.69 9.21
N ILE A 266 13.14 -39.69 9.29
CA ILE A 266 13.34 -38.85 10.48
C ILE A 266 13.25 -37.38 10.07
N GLU A 267 12.28 -36.67 10.61
CA GLU A 267 12.04 -35.24 10.35
C GLU A 267 11.91 -34.46 11.66
N ALA A 268 12.53 -33.27 11.72
CA ALA A 268 12.42 -32.31 12.83
C ALA A 268 12.69 -32.88 14.25
N SER A 269 13.44 -33.98 14.33
CA SER A 269 13.58 -34.81 15.53
C SER A 269 14.95 -34.67 16.21
N SER A 270 15.05 -35.10 17.46
CA SER A 270 16.27 -34.96 18.28
C SER A 270 16.75 -36.27 18.88
N PHE A 271 18.05 -36.51 18.78
CA PHE A 271 18.73 -37.64 19.40
C PHE A 271 19.85 -37.12 20.30
N VAL A 272 19.63 -37.15 21.62
CA VAL A 272 20.46 -36.42 22.59
C VAL A 272 21.01 -37.33 23.68
N GLY A 273 22.31 -37.24 23.97
CA GLY A 273 22.92 -37.87 25.16
C GLY A 273 22.74 -39.40 25.26
N ASN A 274 22.50 -40.08 24.13
CA ASN A 274 22.37 -41.54 24.11
C ASN A 274 23.75 -42.20 24.07
N ALA A 275 23.86 -43.40 24.62
CA ALA A 275 25.11 -44.15 24.65
C ALA A 275 24.96 -45.61 24.19
N ALA A 276 25.90 -46.08 23.38
CA ALA A 276 26.09 -47.49 23.10
C ALA A 276 27.44 -47.96 23.64
N HIS A 277 27.57 -49.23 24.02
CA HIS A 277 28.89 -49.79 24.32
C HIS A 277 29.72 -49.91 23.04
N SER A 278 29.20 -50.60 22.02
CA SER A 278 29.96 -50.92 20.80
C SER A 278 29.70 -49.97 19.63
N TRP A 279 28.48 -49.91 19.10
CA TRP A 279 28.19 -49.22 17.83
C TRP A 279 26.97 -48.31 17.92
N GLY A 280 27.06 -47.12 17.33
CA GLY A 280 25.92 -46.21 17.13
C GLY A 280 25.43 -45.59 18.43
N GLY A 281 25.96 -44.45 18.86
CA GLY A 281 25.50 -43.86 20.13
C GLY A 281 24.01 -43.53 20.13
N ALA A 282 23.47 -43.13 18.97
CA ALA A 282 22.04 -42.86 18.79
C ALA A 282 21.33 -43.86 17.87
N LEU A 283 21.78 -44.06 16.63
CA LEU A 283 21.07 -44.81 15.60
C LEU A 283 21.96 -45.85 14.92
N VAL A 284 21.43 -47.06 14.76
CA VAL A 284 22.02 -48.13 13.94
C VAL A 284 20.94 -48.64 12.96
N VAL A 285 21.22 -48.59 11.66
CA VAL A 285 20.38 -49.17 10.61
C VAL A 285 21.21 -50.14 9.78
N VAL A 286 20.87 -51.43 9.80
CA VAL A 286 21.70 -52.51 9.26
C VAL A 286 20.87 -53.48 8.42
N ALA A 287 21.41 -53.92 7.29
CA ALA A 287 20.91 -55.04 6.50
C ALA A 287 22.08 -55.97 6.14
N ASN A 288 21.98 -57.27 6.44
CA ASN A 288 23.18 -58.12 6.57
C ASN A 288 23.21 -59.44 5.81
N THR A 289 22.13 -59.84 5.14
CA THR A 289 22.09 -61.05 4.30
C THR A 289 21.88 -60.68 2.84
N GLU A 290 22.13 -61.65 1.95
CA GLU A 290 21.61 -61.60 0.59
C GLU A 290 20.12 -61.20 0.59
N PHE A 291 19.74 -60.33 -0.35
CA PHE A 291 18.39 -59.78 -0.55
C PHE A 291 17.81 -58.84 0.53
N SER A 292 18.45 -58.69 1.70
CA SER A 292 18.01 -57.70 2.69
C SER A 292 18.33 -56.26 2.25
N SER A 293 17.62 -55.24 2.73
CA SER A 293 17.98 -53.85 2.40
C SER A 293 17.73 -52.84 3.52
N ALA A 294 18.45 -51.71 3.48
CA ALA A 294 18.28 -50.58 4.38
C ALA A 294 18.12 -49.25 3.64
N SER A 295 17.22 -48.40 4.12
CA SER A 295 17.05 -47.01 3.69
C SER A 295 16.88 -46.10 4.91
N LEU A 296 17.53 -44.93 4.87
CA LEU A 296 17.50 -43.93 5.94
C LEU A 296 17.43 -42.51 5.35
N ASP A 297 16.30 -41.86 5.61
CA ASP A 297 16.05 -40.46 5.30
C ASP A 297 16.09 -39.64 6.61
N VAL A 298 16.89 -38.57 6.63
CA VAL A 298 17.01 -37.67 7.79
C VAL A 298 16.95 -36.22 7.33
N ARG A 299 16.01 -35.45 7.88
CA ARG A 299 15.76 -34.05 7.53
C ARG A 299 15.60 -33.22 8.80
N THR A 300 16.11 -31.99 8.81
CA THR A 300 15.83 -30.97 9.86
C THR A 300 16.07 -31.45 11.29
N SER A 301 17.00 -32.36 11.54
CA SER A 301 17.12 -33.09 12.80
C SER A 301 18.45 -32.84 13.52
N THR A 302 18.42 -32.82 14.86
CA THR A 302 19.58 -32.55 15.73
C THR A 302 20.07 -33.81 16.45
N TRP A 303 21.36 -34.09 16.35
CA TRP A 303 22.04 -35.19 17.02
C TRP A 303 23.11 -34.59 17.95
N ALA A 304 22.91 -34.66 19.26
CA ALA A 304 23.74 -33.94 20.24
C ALA A 304 24.30 -34.84 21.34
N GLY A 305 25.62 -34.85 21.54
CA GLY A 305 26.24 -35.46 22.73
C GLY A 305 26.23 -36.99 22.80
N ASN A 306 25.96 -37.68 21.68
CA ASN A 306 25.83 -39.14 21.66
C ASN A 306 27.21 -39.84 21.72
N ARG A 307 27.27 -41.03 22.32
CA ARG A 307 28.55 -41.72 22.64
C ARG A 307 28.53 -43.20 22.24
N ALA A 308 29.59 -43.69 21.61
CA ALA A 308 29.81 -45.13 21.37
C ALA A 308 31.30 -45.46 21.29
N GLN A 309 31.70 -46.74 21.31
CA GLN A 309 33.07 -47.13 20.93
C GLN A 309 33.34 -46.69 19.47
N LEU A 310 32.41 -47.02 18.56
CA LEU A 310 32.45 -46.72 17.12
C LEU A 310 31.12 -46.11 16.64
N GLY A 311 31.14 -45.10 15.77
CA GLY A 311 29.92 -44.48 15.23
C GLY A 311 29.13 -43.70 16.28
N GLY A 312 29.60 -42.51 16.68
CA GLY A 312 29.08 -41.81 17.85
C GLY A 312 27.61 -41.35 17.74
N ALA A 313 27.12 -41.00 16.55
CA ALA A 313 25.70 -40.71 16.33
C ALA A 313 25.01 -41.76 15.46
N ILE A 314 25.38 -41.87 14.18
CA ILE A 314 24.67 -42.70 13.18
C ILE A 314 25.60 -43.77 12.59
N VAL A 315 25.14 -45.03 12.57
CA VAL A 315 25.72 -46.14 11.81
C VAL A 315 24.72 -46.60 10.75
N PHE A 316 25.15 -46.66 9.49
CA PHE A 316 24.36 -47.15 8.35
C PHE A 316 25.14 -48.25 7.61
N ALA A 317 24.67 -49.49 7.68
CA ALA A 317 25.30 -50.67 7.08
C ALA A 317 24.31 -51.50 6.24
N PRO A 318 23.91 -51.04 5.05
CA PRO A 318 23.19 -51.83 4.05
C PRO A 318 23.97 -53.06 3.55
N SER A 319 23.27 -53.95 2.82
CA SER A 319 23.83 -55.21 2.33
C SER A 319 24.39 -55.15 0.90
N GLY A 320 24.10 -54.07 0.16
CA GLY A 320 24.58 -53.82 -1.20
C GLY A 320 23.63 -54.29 -2.32
N THR A 321 22.32 -54.40 -2.04
CA THR A 321 21.31 -54.89 -3.00
C THR A 321 20.94 -53.91 -4.12
N GLY A 322 21.35 -52.64 -4.03
CA GLY A 322 21.14 -51.65 -5.09
C GLY A 322 19.88 -50.79 -4.95
N THR A 323 19.02 -51.06 -3.97
CA THR A 323 17.81 -50.27 -3.65
C THR A 323 17.97 -49.43 -2.36
N GLU A 324 19.21 -49.22 -1.93
CA GLU A 324 19.55 -48.74 -0.59
C GLU A 324 20.08 -47.31 -0.64
N HIS A 325 19.61 -46.46 0.27
CA HIS A 325 20.01 -45.04 0.29
C HIS A 325 20.15 -44.47 1.70
N LEU A 326 21.10 -43.54 1.83
CA LEU A 326 21.11 -42.51 2.87
C LEU A 326 20.84 -41.16 2.20
N ASP A 327 19.85 -40.41 2.69
CA ASP A 327 19.65 -39.00 2.34
C ASP A 327 19.57 -38.17 3.63
N LEU A 328 20.65 -37.45 3.95
CA LEU A 328 20.74 -36.63 5.16
C LEU A 328 20.81 -35.15 4.79
N ARG A 329 19.73 -34.42 5.08
CA ARG A 329 19.57 -33.02 4.69
C ARG A 329 19.40 -32.09 5.88
N GLN A 330 20.05 -30.92 5.81
CA GLN A 330 19.84 -29.79 6.72
C GLN A 330 19.65 -30.24 8.17
N SER A 331 20.65 -30.93 8.68
CA SER A 331 20.63 -31.59 9.98
C SER A 331 21.92 -31.25 10.71
N THR A 332 21.88 -31.25 12.04
CA THR A 332 22.99 -30.82 12.89
C THR A 332 23.52 -32.01 13.69
N ILE A 333 24.83 -32.27 13.66
CA ILE A 333 25.47 -33.30 14.50
C ILE A 333 26.59 -32.68 15.32
N VAL A 334 26.41 -32.59 16.64
CA VAL A 334 27.36 -31.93 17.55
C VAL A 334 27.64 -32.73 18.80
N GLY A 335 28.78 -32.46 19.45
CA GLY A 335 29.11 -33.00 20.77
C GLY A 335 29.30 -34.51 20.82
N SER A 336 29.26 -35.22 19.67
CA SER A 336 29.31 -36.69 19.66
C SER A 336 30.75 -37.18 19.89
N ARG A 337 30.89 -38.34 20.55
CA ARG A 337 32.18 -38.82 21.06
C ARG A 337 32.37 -40.31 20.78
N THR A 338 33.57 -40.66 20.32
CA THR A 338 34.04 -42.04 20.14
C THR A 338 35.48 -42.17 20.65
N PRO A 339 35.82 -43.22 21.42
CA PRO A 339 37.21 -43.58 21.73
C PRO A 339 38.04 -44.09 20.53
N GLU A 340 37.40 -44.51 19.43
CA GLU A 340 38.10 -45.14 18.31
C GLU A 340 37.92 -44.42 16.96
N ALA A 341 36.69 -44.34 16.44
CA ALA A 341 36.45 -43.85 15.08
C ALA A 341 34.99 -43.46 14.80
N ALA A 342 34.80 -42.55 13.84
CA ALA A 342 33.51 -42.13 13.31
C ALA A 342 32.62 -41.43 14.35
N ALA A 343 33.13 -40.35 14.95
CA ALA A 343 32.41 -39.64 16.02
C ALA A 343 30.98 -39.19 15.64
N ALA A 344 30.69 -38.94 14.37
CA ALA A 344 29.35 -38.59 13.89
C ALA A 344 28.70 -39.67 13.00
N LEU A 345 29.32 -40.00 11.86
CA LEU A 345 28.72 -40.90 10.85
C LEU A 345 29.65 -42.06 10.49
N MET A 346 29.11 -43.28 10.50
CA MET A 346 29.79 -44.49 10.05
C MET A 346 28.95 -45.19 8.98
N LEU A 347 29.49 -45.30 7.76
CA LEU A 347 28.73 -45.67 6.56
C LEU A 347 29.44 -46.80 5.78
N PHE A 348 28.67 -47.80 5.33
CA PHE A 348 29.19 -48.97 4.60
C PHE A 348 28.33 -49.32 3.39
N GLY A 349 28.95 -49.78 2.30
CA GLY A 349 28.31 -50.65 1.27
C GLY A 349 27.07 -50.12 0.51
N ALA A 350 26.72 -48.84 0.70
CA ALA A 350 25.45 -48.28 0.25
C ALA A 350 25.41 -47.99 -1.25
N ALA A 351 24.26 -48.26 -1.89
CA ALA A 351 24.05 -47.99 -3.31
C ALA A 351 23.96 -46.50 -3.65
N SER A 352 23.50 -45.67 -2.71
CA SER A 352 23.59 -44.21 -2.81
C SER A 352 23.69 -43.55 -1.43
N VAL A 353 24.51 -42.51 -1.30
CA VAL A 353 24.65 -41.70 -0.08
C VAL A 353 24.74 -40.23 -0.47
N GLY A 354 23.68 -39.48 -0.15
CA GLY A 354 23.63 -38.02 -0.26
C GLY A 354 23.61 -37.39 1.13
N ILE A 355 24.49 -36.42 1.33
CA ILE A 355 24.55 -35.59 2.54
C ILE A 355 24.59 -34.13 2.08
N ASP A 356 23.62 -33.32 2.49
CA ASP A 356 23.52 -31.94 2.00
C ASP A 356 23.06 -30.97 3.08
N GLY A 357 23.71 -29.82 3.22
CA GLY A 357 23.39 -28.88 4.30
C GLY A 357 23.67 -29.43 5.71
N LEU A 358 24.59 -30.38 5.87
CA LEU A 358 24.99 -30.90 7.19
C LEU A 358 25.87 -29.86 7.93
N PHE A 359 25.45 -29.48 9.12
CA PHE A 359 26.30 -28.75 10.07
C PHE A 359 26.83 -29.75 11.11
N ALA A 360 28.14 -29.95 11.17
CA ALA A 360 28.70 -30.88 12.13
C ALA A 360 30.01 -30.41 12.77
N TRP A 361 29.95 -30.22 14.10
CA TRP A 361 30.98 -29.54 14.87
C TRP A 361 31.09 -30.02 16.31
N ASP A 362 32.25 -29.81 16.93
CA ASP A 362 32.62 -30.38 18.23
C ASP A 362 32.31 -31.88 18.30
N ASN A 363 32.77 -32.63 17.30
CA ASN A 363 32.78 -34.09 17.34
C ASN A 363 34.25 -34.53 17.51
N GLY A 364 34.49 -35.65 18.20
CA GLY A 364 35.85 -36.07 18.60
C GLY A 364 36.89 -36.07 17.46
N GLU A 365 38.16 -35.82 17.82
CA GLU A 365 39.26 -35.60 16.85
C GLU A 365 39.50 -36.78 15.89
N ASP A 366 39.20 -38.02 16.32
CA ASP A 366 39.40 -39.24 15.54
C ASP A 366 38.31 -39.44 14.47
N ALA A 367 38.54 -38.75 13.34
CA ALA A 367 37.88 -38.92 12.05
C ALA A 367 36.35 -38.95 12.13
N PHE A 368 35.80 -37.73 12.26
CA PHE A 368 34.40 -37.32 12.14
C PHE A 368 33.44 -38.28 11.42
N MET A 369 33.77 -38.67 10.18
CA MET A 369 32.99 -39.60 9.37
C MET A 369 33.90 -40.63 8.71
N PHE A 370 33.48 -41.90 8.76
CA PHE A 370 34.06 -42.99 7.98
C PHE A 370 33.04 -43.51 6.96
N ALA A 371 33.48 -43.69 5.72
CA ALA A 371 32.68 -44.18 4.62
C ALA A 371 33.48 -45.22 3.82
N PHE A 372 32.99 -46.45 3.75
CA PHE A 372 33.62 -47.55 3.02
C PHE A 372 32.71 -48.02 1.87
N ASP A 373 33.24 -47.94 0.64
CA ASP A 373 32.58 -48.39 -0.60
C ASP A 373 31.16 -47.83 -0.84
N THR A 374 30.85 -46.63 -0.31
CA THR A 374 29.53 -45.99 -0.42
C THR A 374 29.38 -44.99 -1.58
N GLY A 375 30.50 -44.51 -2.14
CA GLY A 375 30.50 -43.42 -3.13
C GLY A 375 29.97 -42.07 -2.62
N ALA A 376 29.88 -41.89 -1.29
CA ALA A 376 29.17 -40.77 -0.65
C ALA A 376 29.49 -39.38 -1.22
N ILE A 377 28.43 -38.59 -1.40
CA ILE A 377 28.49 -37.19 -1.83
C ILE A 377 28.08 -36.29 -0.67
N VAL A 378 28.93 -35.33 -0.32
CA VAL A 378 28.64 -34.29 0.68
C VAL A 378 28.60 -32.93 -0.01
N SER A 379 27.54 -32.16 0.17
CA SER A 379 27.45 -30.80 -0.37
C SER A 379 26.88 -29.77 0.59
N ARG A 380 27.19 -28.48 0.33
CA ARG A 380 26.62 -27.32 1.04
C ARG A 380 26.74 -27.42 2.58
N SER A 381 27.77 -28.10 3.08
CA SER A 381 27.90 -28.53 4.48
C SER A 381 29.08 -27.84 5.17
N LEU A 382 29.00 -27.62 6.50
CA LEU A 382 30.11 -27.15 7.35
C LEU A 382 30.53 -28.30 8.27
N LEU A 383 31.75 -28.79 8.09
CA LEU A 383 32.32 -29.91 8.86
C LEU A 383 33.64 -29.46 9.53
N GLN A 384 33.83 -29.80 10.81
CA GLN A 384 34.96 -29.33 11.63
C GLN A 384 36.36 -29.54 11.06
N TYR A 385 36.55 -30.59 10.25
CA TYR A 385 37.82 -30.91 9.59
C TYR A 385 37.75 -30.84 8.05
N GLY A 386 36.70 -30.20 7.51
CA GLY A 386 36.46 -30.13 6.08
C GLY A 386 35.97 -31.45 5.48
N CYS A 387 36.35 -31.71 4.23
CA CYS A 387 35.92 -32.92 3.50
C CYS A 387 36.60 -34.19 4.05
N PRO A 388 35.84 -35.23 4.46
CA PRO A 388 36.40 -36.51 4.88
C PRO A 388 37.10 -37.26 3.73
N LEU A 389 38.02 -38.16 4.08
CA LEU A 389 38.67 -39.04 3.10
C LEU A 389 37.67 -40.02 2.49
N TYR A 390 37.89 -40.39 1.22
CA TYR A 390 37.04 -41.30 0.44
C TYR A 390 35.60 -40.81 0.17
N VAL A 391 35.35 -39.51 0.38
CA VAL A 391 34.05 -38.86 0.17
C VAL A 391 34.17 -37.77 -0.90
N ASN A 392 33.14 -37.64 -1.75
CA ASN A 392 33.07 -36.64 -2.81
C ASN A 392 32.41 -35.37 -2.29
N CYS A 393 33.20 -34.36 -1.92
CA CYS A 393 32.64 -33.10 -1.42
C CYS A 393 32.51 -32.01 -2.50
N GLY A 394 31.40 -31.26 -2.49
CA GLY A 394 31.15 -30.13 -3.40
C GLY A 394 30.52 -28.93 -2.69
N SER A 395 30.97 -27.71 -3.02
CA SER A 395 30.42 -26.46 -2.45
C SER A 395 30.39 -26.45 -0.90
N MET A 396 31.48 -26.88 -0.26
CA MET A 396 31.62 -26.88 1.20
C MET A 396 31.64 -25.45 1.77
N VAL A 397 31.03 -25.29 2.94
CA VAL A 397 31.02 -24.04 3.71
C VAL A 397 32.22 -24.02 4.65
N TRP A 398 32.77 -22.83 4.90
CA TRP A 398 33.98 -22.62 5.71
C TRP A 398 33.87 -21.35 6.54
N GLY A 399 34.27 -21.42 7.81
CA GLY A 399 34.36 -20.27 8.71
C GLY A 399 34.11 -20.68 10.16
N ASP A 400 33.83 -19.69 11.02
CA ASP A 400 33.45 -19.93 12.40
C ASP A 400 32.03 -20.55 12.45
N PRO A 401 31.82 -21.70 13.11
CA PRO A 401 30.49 -22.29 13.27
C PRO A 401 29.52 -21.44 14.10
N GLY A 402 29.99 -20.48 14.90
CA GLY A 402 29.15 -19.67 15.79
C GLY A 402 28.25 -20.51 16.71
N LEU A 403 28.73 -21.68 17.14
CA LEU A 403 27.93 -22.70 17.82
C LEU A 403 27.44 -22.21 19.19
N LEU A 404 26.12 -22.24 19.42
CA LEU A 404 25.51 -21.96 20.72
C LEU A 404 25.16 -23.27 21.47
N PRO A 405 24.96 -23.22 22.81
CA PRO A 405 24.56 -24.40 23.58
C PRO A 405 23.25 -25.02 23.08
N LEU A 406 23.08 -26.34 23.28
CA LEU A 406 21.83 -27.04 23.02
C LEU A 406 20.67 -26.36 23.75
N HIS A 407 19.61 -26.05 23.02
CA HIS A 407 18.44 -25.34 23.52
C HIS A 407 17.27 -26.32 23.70
N GLU A 408 16.69 -26.33 24.90
CA GLU A 408 15.76 -27.37 25.37
C GLU A 408 14.27 -26.99 25.20
N THR A 409 13.99 -25.78 24.70
CA THR A 409 12.61 -25.26 24.56
C THR A 409 12.00 -25.60 23.20
N GLY A 410 10.67 -25.73 23.16
CA GLY A 410 9.94 -26.16 21.96
C GLY A 410 9.70 -27.67 21.95
N ALA A 411 9.16 -28.17 20.83
CA ALA A 411 8.80 -29.58 20.69
C ALA A 411 10.02 -30.51 20.75
N THR A 412 11.16 -30.10 20.16
CA THR A 412 12.38 -30.90 20.11
C THR A 412 13.65 -30.08 20.41
N PRO A 413 14.61 -30.60 21.20
CA PRO A 413 15.86 -29.90 21.49
C PRO A 413 16.72 -29.66 20.24
N HIS A 414 17.15 -28.43 20.03
CA HIS A 414 17.86 -28.01 18.82
C HIS A 414 19.10 -27.20 19.17
N VAL A 415 19.99 -27.04 18.21
CA VAL A 415 21.24 -26.28 18.36
C VAL A 415 21.10 -24.96 17.60
N PRO A 416 20.94 -23.81 18.30
CA PRO A 416 20.98 -22.51 17.67
C PRO A 416 22.39 -22.17 17.18
N VAL A 417 22.47 -21.19 16.28
CA VAL A 417 23.72 -20.60 15.81
C VAL A 417 23.71 -19.10 16.07
N ALA A 418 24.88 -18.53 16.34
CA ALA A 418 25.04 -17.09 16.48
C ALA A 418 24.91 -16.39 15.13
N ALA A 419 24.40 -15.17 15.12
CA ALA A 419 24.12 -14.40 13.90
C ALA A 419 25.35 -14.04 13.03
N HIS A 420 26.57 -14.29 13.53
CA HIS A 420 27.83 -14.14 12.79
C HIS A 420 28.42 -15.49 12.31
N SER A 421 27.68 -16.58 12.46
CA SER A 421 28.09 -17.92 12.06
C SER A 421 28.23 -18.03 10.54
N ALA A 422 29.25 -18.74 10.09
CA ALA A 422 29.47 -19.07 8.69
C ALA A 422 28.42 -20.03 8.10
N VAL A 423 27.52 -20.63 8.92
CA VAL A 423 26.38 -21.42 8.40
C VAL A 423 25.19 -20.57 7.97
N VAL A 424 25.10 -19.31 8.41
CA VAL A 424 23.96 -18.43 8.15
C VAL A 424 24.01 -17.92 6.72
N ASP A 425 22.87 -17.93 6.02
CA ASP A 425 22.74 -17.54 4.60
C ASP A 425 23.68 -18.32 3.63
N ALA A 426 24.27 -19.43 4.08
CA ALA A 426 25.42 -19.99 3.40
C ALA A 426 25.06 -20.84 2.17
N MET A 427 23.83 -21.34 2.05
CA MET A 427 23.42 -22.25 0.97
C MET A 427 22.18 -21.80 0.18
N ASP A 428 22.16 -22.17 -1.10
CA ASP A 428 20.95 -22.10 -1.93
C ASP A 428 19.91 -23.09 -1.40
N CYS A 429 18.66 -22.63 -1.29
CA CYS A 429 17.51 -23.38 -0.77
C CYS A 429 16.96 -24.45 -1.72
N SER A 430 17.54 -24.64 -2.92
CA SER A 430 17.06 -25.67 -3.85
C SER A 430 17.17 -27.08 -3.25
N GLY A 431 16.03 -27.78 -3.16
CA GLY A 431 15.92 -29.11 -2.57
C GLY A 431 15.84 -29.15 -1.04
N SER A 432 15.76 -27.99 -0.39
CA SER A 432 15.60 -27.87 1.06
C SER A 432 14.19 -28.20 1.56
N PRO A 433 14.05 -28.73 2.79
CA PRO A 433 12.78 -28.71 3.52
C PRO A 433 12.25 -27.28 3.68
N ALA A 434 10.92 -27.13 3.68
CA ALA A 434 10.27 -25.82 3.72
C ALA A 434 10.42 -25.08 5.06
N THR A 435 10.78 -25.80 6.12
CA THR A 435 10.98 -25.26 7.48
C THR A 435 12.23 -25.83 8.12
N ASP A 436 12.71 -25.20 9.19
CA ASP A 436 13.70 -25.76 10.11
C ASP A 436 13.08 -26.73 11.13
N GLN A 437 13.89 -27.27 12.04
CA GLN A 437 13.45 -28.20 13.09
C GLN A 437 12.30 -27.67 13.97
N ARG A 438 12.20 -26.35 14.11
CA ARG A 438 11.23 -25.65 14.98
C ARG A 438 9.95 -25.30 14.22
N GLY A 439 9.93 -25.46 12.89
CA GLY A 439 8.87 -24.99 12.01
C GLY A 439 9.07 -23.59 11.45
N VAL A 440 10.25 -22.96 11.62
CA VAL A 440 10.57 -21.65 11.03
C VAL A 440 10.76 -21.82 9.53
N ALA A 441 10.08 -21.01 8.72
CA ALA A 441 10.11 -21.11 7.25
C ALA A 441 11.49 -20.80 6.66
N ARG A 442 11.88 -21.51 5.60
CA ARG A 442 13.17 -21.30 4.92
C ARG A 442 12.99 -20.67 3.52
N PRO A 443 13.80 -19.66 3.13
CA PRO A 443 14.79 -18.95 3.96
C PRO A 443 14.13 -17.94 4.92
N GLN A 444 14.84 -17.56 5.99
CA GLN A 444 14.56 -16.33 6.75
C GLN A 444 15.48 -15.16 6.34
N GLY A 445 16.65 -15.45 5.78
CA GLY A 445 17.55 -14.46 5.21
C GLY A 445 17.41 -14.33 3.69
N SER A 446 18.51 -13.95 3.05
CA SER A 446 18.69 -14.02 1.60
C SER A 446 18.76 -15.47 1.06
N ARG A 447 19.10 -16.42 1.92
CA ARG A 447 19.47 -17.81 1.64
C ARG A 447 19.15 -18.70 2.85
N CYS A 448 19.30 -20.01 2.66
CA CYS A 448 19.07 -21.00 3.70
C CYS A 448 20.32 -21.23 4.55
N ASP A 449 20.09 -21.52 5.82
CA ASP A 449 21.15 -21.87 6.77
C ASP A 449 21.53 -23.36 6.68
N VAL A 450 22.80 -23.66 6.92
CA VAL A 450 23.30 -25.05 7.02
C VAL A 450 22.96 -25.62 8.40
N GLY A 451 22.47 -26.86 8.44
CA GLY A 451 22.06 -27.55 9.66
C GLY A 451 20.55 -27.54 9.89
N ALA A 452 20.13 -28.08 11.04
CA ALA A 452 18.73 -28.26 11.43
C ALA A 452 17.97 -26.96 11.70
N PHE A 453 18.70 -25.87 11.97
CA PHE A 453 18.21 -24.57 12.41
C PHE A 453 18.20 -23.56 11.24
N GLU A 454 17.26 -22.61 11.26
CA GLU A 454 17.23 -21.44 10.37
C GLU A 454 17.06 -20.19 11.24
N LEU A 455 18.09 -19.35 11.31
CA LEU A 455 18.09 -18.14 12.12
C LEU A 455 17.10 -17.12 11.55
N ARG A 456 16.11 -16.72 12.35
CA ARG A 456 15.15 -15.67 11.98
C ARG A 456 15.85 -14.32 11.81
N GLN A 457 15.60 -13.68 10.68
CA GLN A 457 16.15 -12.37 10.33
C GLN A 457 15.03 -11.40 9.93
N ALA A 458 15.35 -10.11 9.96
CA ALA A 458 14.58 -9.07 9.27
C ALA A 458 15.49 -8.26 8.35
N ARG A 459 15.12 -8.16 7.08
CA ARG A 459 15.68 -7.22 6.11
C ARG A 459 15.05 -5.84 6.31
N VAL A 460 15.88 -4.86 6.67
CA VAL A 460 15.50 -3.44 6.68
C VAL A 460 16.10 -2.76 5.46
N GLY A 461 15.24 -2.31 4.54
CA GLY A 461 15.62 -1.44 3.42
C GLY A 461 15.45 0.04 3.77
N VAL A 462 16.23 0.92 3.11
CA VAL A 462 16.00 2.36 3.17
C VAL A 462 15.98 2.96 1.76
N GLU A 463 14.89 3.67 1.47
CA GLU A 463 14.70 4.45 0.24
C GLU A 463 14.73 5.93 0.61
N ALA A 464 15.77 6.65 0.18
CA ALA A 464 15.92 8.08 0.42
C ALA A 464 15.68 8.88 -0.88
N THR A 465 15.00 10.02 -0.82
CA THR A 465 14.84 10.96 -1.94
C THR A 465 15.33 12.36 -1.57
N GLY A 466 15.82 13.09 -2.57
CA GLY A 466 16.37 14.43 -2.41
C GLY A 466 17.74 14.49 -1.72
N GLY A 467 18.10 15.68 -1.24
CA GLY A 467 19.43 15.96 -0.68
C GLY A 467 19.53 15.59 0.79
N GLY A 468 19.89 14.35 1.09
CA GLY A 468 20.21 13.92 2.45
C GLY A 468 20.66 12.47 2.51
N ALA A 469 21.15 12.07 3.68
CA ALA A 469 21.69 10.75 3.94
C ALA A 469 21.06 10.10 5.18
N VAL A 470 20.75 8.82 5.07
CA VAL A 470 20.27 7.98 6.19
C VAL A 470 21.39 7.05 6.65
N THR A 471 21.54 6.82 7.95
CA THR A 471 22.55 5.90 8.51
C THR A 471 22.00 5.21 9.75
N ALA A 472 22.05 3.88 9.79
CA ALA A 472 21.71 3.12 11.00
C ALA A 472 22.77 3.35 12.08
N VAL A 473 22.32 3.45 13.33
CA VAL A 473 23.19 3.36 14.51
C VAL A 473 23.68 1.91 14.62
N ILE A 474 24.97 1.72 14.92
CA ILE A 474 25.66 0.41 14.93
C ILE A 474 25.21 -0.50 16.11
N VAL A 475 24.14 -0.14 16.82
CA VAL A 475 23.61 -0.90 17.97
C VAL A 475 22.10 -1.08 17.77
N PRO A 476 21.63 -2.31 17.48
CA PRO A 476 22.43 -3.51 17.19
C PRO A 476 23.24 -3.36 15.88
N ALA A 477 24.31 -4.15 15.75
CA ALA A 477 25.03 -4.24 14.49
C ALA A 477 24.25 -5.15 13.53
N PRO A 478 24.13 -4.81 12.23
CA PRO A 478 23.54 -5.71 11.25
C PRO A 478 24.42 -6.95 11.05
N MET A 479 23.78 -8.07 10.75
CA MET A 479 24.44 -9.34 10.41
C MET A 479 25.12 -9.27 9.05
N SER A 480 24.41 -8.70 8.07
CA SER A 480 24.85 -8.55 6.69
C SER A 480 24.26 -7.27 6.09
N GLY A 481 24.88 -6.77 5.01
CA GLY A 481 24.54 -5.46 4.45
C GLY A 481 24.92 -4.29 5.36
N ALA A 482 24.49 -3.09 4.99
CA ALA A 482 24.70 -1.88 5.77
C ALA A 482 23.74 -0.76 5.34
N ILE A 483 23.15 -0.08 6.33
CA ILE A 483 22.47 1.21 6.11
C ILE A 483 23.46 2.31 6.50
N LEU A 484 24.31 2.73 5.55
CA LEU A 484 25.38 3.70 5.78
C LEU A 484 25.38 4.75 4.67
N GLN A 485 25.13 6.01 5.04
CA GLN A 485 25.09 7.17 4.13
C GLN A 485 24.19 6.95 2.90
N CYS A 486 23.02 6.36 3.12
CA CYS A 486 22.07 6.03 2.07
C CYS A 486 21.37 7.29 1.55
N ARG A 487 21.59 7.57 0.27
CA ARG A 487 21.03 8.68 -0.52
C ARG A 487 20.22 8.11 -1.69
N GLN A 488 19.56 9.00 -2.44
CA GLN A 488 18.77 8.66 -3.63
C GLN A 488 19.49 7.80 -4.68
N ASP A 489 20.80 8.02 -4.86
CA ASP A 489 21.61 7.29 -5.85
C ASP A 489 22.46 6.15 -5.25
N SER A 490 22.25 5.78 -3.98
CA SER A 490 23.09 4.79 -3.27
C SER A 490 22.91 3.34 -3.74
N GLY A 491 21.92 3.04 -4.57
CA GLY A 491 21.56 1.67 -4.95
C GLY A 491 20.92 0.90 -3.79
N ASP A 492 21.21 -0.40 -3.68
CA ASP A 492 20.69 -1.29 -2.63
C ASP A 492 21.18 -0.91 -1.23
N CYS A 493 20.52 0.05 -0.59
CA CYS A 493 20.66 0.32 0.84
C CYS A 493 19.76 -0.61 1.65
N GLN A 494 20.35 -1.69 2.16
CA GLN A 494 19.65 -2.69 2.97
C GLN A 494 20.60 -3.36 3.96
N ALA A 495 20.05 -3.81 5.09
CA ALA A 495 20.78 -4.58 6.09
C ALA A 495 19.86 -5.62 6.75
N HIS A 496 20.44 -6.76 7.14
CA HIS A 496 19.73 -7.83 7.85
C HIS A 496 20.08 -7.81 9.34
N TYR A 497 19.09 -8.08 10.19
CA TYR A 497 19.20 -8.07 11.64
C TYR A 497 18.66 -9.36 12.26
N ASP A 498 19.30 -9.82 13.33
CA ASP A 498 18.94 -11.03 14.10
C ASP A 498 17.63 -10.82 14.88
N LEU A 499 16.69 -11.77 14.76
CA LEU A 499 15.42 -11.80 15.49
C LEU A 499 15.32 -12.97 16.49
N GLU A 500 16.37 -13.77 16.68
CA GLU A 500 16.30 -14.96 17.55
C GLU A 500 16.28 -14.60 19.03
N THR A 501 17.09 -13.62 19.44
CA THR A 501 17.32 -13.30 20.86
C THR A 501 16.49 -12.13 21.40
N SER A 502 15.92 -11.31 20.52
CA SER A 502 14.91 -10.27 20.83
C SER A 502 14.36 -9.68 19.53
N SER A 503 13.24 -8.93 19.59
CA SER A 503 12.93 -7.92 18.57
C SER A 503 13.73 -6.65 18.89
N PRO A 504 14.80 -6.32 18.15
CA PRO A 504 15.65 -5.20 18.50
C PRO A 504 14.98 -3.84 18.26
N GLU A 505 15.32 -2.86 19.09
CA GLU A 505 15.11 -1.44 18.76
C GLU A 505 16.15 -1.04 17.70
N LEU A 506 15.70 -0.48 16.56
CA LEU A 506 16.58 0.04 15.51
C LEU A 506 16.46 1.56 15.39
N ARG A 507 17.60 2.24 15.26
CA ARG A 507 17.69 3.70 15.13
C ARG A 507 18.35 4.10 13.83
N LEU A 508 17.66 4.92 13.03
CA LEU A 508 18.20 5.49 11.80
C LEU A 508 18.37 7.01 11.96
N LEU A 509 19.60 7.48 11.87
CA LEU A 509 19.92 8.91 11.85
C LEU A 509 19.63 9.48 10.45
N LEU A 510 18.82 10.54 10.41
CA LEU A 510 18.41 11.26 9.20
C LEU A 510 19.17 12.59 9.12
N VAL A 511 20.06 12.73 8.13
CA VAL A 511 20.90 13.92 7.97
C VAL A 511 20.60 14.59 6.62
N PRO A 512 19.79 15.67 6.58
CA PRO A 512 19.67 16.49 5.38
C PRO A 512 21.02 17.07 4.97
N ASP A 513 21.28 17.16 3.66
CA ASP A 513 22.44 17.88 3.14
C ASP A 513 22.25 19.41 3.33
N ALA A 514 23.31 20.20 3.12
CA ALA A 514 23.24 21.65 3.34
C ALA A 514 22.19 22.32 2.42
N GLY A 515 21.28 23.11 3.00
CA GLY A 515 20.17 23.74 2.29
C GLY A 515 18.89 22.88 2.20
N GLN A 516 18.91 21.66 2.73
CA GLN A 516 17.78 20.72 2.70
C GLN A 516 17.16 20.58 4.10
N ARG A 517 15.92 20.11 4.16
CA ARG A 517 15.22 19.71 5.39
C ARG A 517 14.59 18.34 5.20
N LEU A 518 14.32 17.65 6.31
CA LEU A 518 13.43 16.50 6.29
C LEU A 518 12.02 16.96 5.87
N ALA A 519 11.50 16.37 4.80
CA ALA A 519 10.16 16.63 4.28
C ALA A 519 9.16 15.58 4.80
N SER A 520 9.53 14.30 4.76
CA SER A 520 8.77 13.21 5.38
C SER A 520 9.65 12.00 5.71
N VAL A 521 9.16 11.14 6.61
CA VAL A 521 9.71 9.81 6.87
C VAL A 521 8.59 8.87 7.31
N ALA A 522 8.60 7.63 6.85
CA ALA A 522 7.64 6.59 7.22
C ALA A 522 8.25 5.17 7.05
N GLY A 523 7.54 4.16 7.54
CA GLY A 523 7.90 2.74 7.36
C GLY A 523 8.41 2.04 8.62
N CYS A 524 8.44 0.71 8.57
CA CYS A 524 8.84 -0.16 9.69
C CYS A 524 8.13 0.12 11.04
N GLY A 525 6.91 0.66 11.02
CA GLY A 525 6.16 1.01 12.25
C GLY A 525 6.80 2.09 13.14
N GLY A 526 7.87 2.74 12.69
CA GLY A 526 8.68 3.62 13.52
C GLY A 526 8.07 5.00 13.78
N HIS A 527 8.77 5.79 14.59
CA HIS A 527 8.41 7.15 14.96
C HIS A 527 9.62 8.10 14.91
N LEU A 528 9.38 9.40 14.67
CA LEU A 528 10.45 10.40 14.58
C LEU A 528 10.76 11.04 15.94
N ALA A 529 11.99 10.84 16.42
CA ALA A 529 12.55 11.46 17.62
C ALA A 529 13.68 12.44 17.23
N GLY A 530 13.32 13.69 16.93
CA GLY A 530 14.26 14.72 16.49
C GLY A 530 14.77 14.45 15.06
N GLN A 531 16.03 14.01 14.93
CA GLN A 531 16.63 13.57 13.67
C GLN A 531 16.80 12.04 13.59
N VAL A 532 16.26 11.28 14.54
CA VAL A 532 16.35 9.82 14.56
C VAL A 532 14.98 9.21 14.31
N TRP A 533 14.87 8.35 13.30
CA TRP A 533 13.74 7.44 13.16
C TRP A 533 13.99 6.23 14.08
N VAL A 534 13.06 5.99 15.00
CA VAL A 534 13.14 4.91 15.99
C VAL A 534 12.11 3.85 15.62
N ILE A 535 12.57 2.61 15.47
CA ILE A 535 11.74 1.42 15.31
C ILE A 535 11.83 0.67 16.63
N ASP A 536 10.78 0.72 17.45
CA ASP A 536 10.79 0.25 18.85
C ASP A 536 10.98 -1.28 18.97
N ALA A 537 10.48 -2.02 17.99
CA ALA A 537 10.66 -3.46 17.88
C ALA A 537 10.63 -3.86 16.40
N LEU A 538 11.71 -4.49 15.92
CA LEU A 538 11.75 -5.11 14.61
C LEU A 538 11.19 -6.54 14.69
N ASP A 539 10.14 -6.83 13.92
CA ASP A 539 9.40 -8.10 13.93
C ASP A 539 9.38 -8.83 12.57
N GLY A 540 9.90 -8.21 11.52
CA GLY A 540 10.04 -8.78 10.18
C GLY A 540 10.58 -7.80 9.14
N ASP A 541 10.60 -8.22 7.89
CA ASP A 541 11.05 -7.43 6.73
C ASP A 541 10.26 -6.12 6.56
N CYS A 542 10.99 -5.02 6.33
CA CYS A 542 10.37 -3.72 6.11
C CYS A 542 11.27 -2.74 5.33
N THR A 543 10.68 -1.65 4.82
CA THR A 543 11.40 -0.53 4.22
C THR A 543 11.04 0.76 4.94
N VAL A 544 12.05 1.61 5.21
CA VAL A 544 11.86 3.01 5.63
C VAL A 544 12.02 3.91 4.41
N THR A 545 11.03 4.75 4.15
CA THR A 545 11.08 5.79 3.12
C THR A 545 11.37 7.15 3.77
N VAL A 546 12.30 7.91 3.20
CA VAL A 546 12.74 9.21 3.73
C VAL A 546 12.85 10.22 2.60
N ASP A 547 12.12 11.33 2.70
CA ASP A 547 12.16 12.41 1.72
C ASP A 547 12.83 13.66 2.30
N PHE A 548 13.85 14.16 1.62
CA PHE A 548 14.52 15.41 1.89
C PHE A 548 14.17 16.42 0.80
N ALA A 549 13.81 17.65 1.19
CA ALA A 549 13.48 18.70 0.23
C ALA A 549 14.05 20.05 0.66
N GLU A 550 14.16 20.98 -0.27
CA GLU A 550 14.52 22.36 0.03
C GLU A 550 13.39 23.05 0.82
N PRO A 551 13.72 23.94 1.78
CA PRO A 551 12.76 24.89 2.32
C PRO A 551 12.20 25.76 1.20
N THR A 552 10.87 25.80 1.11
CA THR A 552 10.14 26.69 0.20
C THR A 552 9.55 27.86 0.96
N HIS A 553 9.52 29.02 0.31
CA HIS A 553 9.17 30.31 0.91
C HIS A 553 8.09 30.99 0.09
N SER A 554 7.22 31.71 0.77
CA SER A 554 6.14 32.48 0.17
C SER A 554 6.62 33.81 -0.38
N VAL A 555 5.90 34.31 -1.40
CA VAL A 555 6.06 35.67 -1.92
C VAL A 555 4.74 36.40 -1.75
N ALA A 556 4.78 37.51 -1.04
CA ALA A 556 3.66 38.27 -0.54
C ALA A 556 3.97 39.78 -0.55
N GLY A 557 2.93 40.59 -0.34
CA GLY A 557 3.06 42.03 -0.36
C GLY A 557 1.78 42.75 0.01
N THR A 558 1.74 44.06 -0.24
CA THR A 558 0.56 44.91 0.00
C THR A 558 0.22 45.74 -1.23
N VAL A 559 -1.08 45.84 -1.55
CA VAL A 559 -1.62 46.72 -2.60
C VAL A 559 -2.17 48.00 -1.98
N THR A 560 -1.83 49.15 -2.57
CA THR A 560 -2.25 50.49 -2.13
C THR A 560 -2.71 51.35 -3.32
N GLY A 561 -3.66 52.25 -3.08
CA GLY A 561 -4.19 53.17 -4.09
C GLY A 561 -5.15 52.57 -5.13
N LEU A 562 -5.53 51.29 -5.01
CA LEU A 562 -6.46 50.64 -5.93
C LEU A 562 -7.87 51.22 -5.77
N LEU A 563 -8.43 51.71 -6.88
CA LEU A 563 -9.78 52.26 -7.04
C LEU A 563 -10.54 51.53 -8.17
N GLY A 564 -9.83 51.15 -9.23
CA GLY A 564 -10.36 50.36 -10.35
C GLY A 564 -10.47 48.86 -10.04
N SER A 565 -11.15 48.15 -10.93
CA SER A 565 -11.38 46.70 -10.84
C SER A 565 -10.48 45.91 -11.79
N GLY A 566 -10.26 44.61 -11.53
CA GLY A 566 -9.58 43.73 -12.48
C GLY A 566 -8.05 43.78 -12.49
N LEU A 567 -7.41 44.36 -11.46
CA LEU A 567 -5.97 44.22 -11.25
C LEU A 567 -5.61 42.73 -11.11
N SER A 568 -4.60 42.27 -11.85
CA SER A 568 -4.05 40.92 -11.70
C SER A 568 -2.53 40.92 -11.74
N LEU A 569 -1.92 40.09 -10.88
CA LEU A 569 -0.47 39.94 -10.71
C LEU A 569 -0.07 38.50 -11.02
N SER A 570 1.12 38.25 -11.57
CA SER A 570 1.68 36.90 -11.67
C SER A 570 3.09 36.82 -11.10
N LEU A 571 3.43 35.66 -10.54
CA LEU A 571 4.76 35.32 -10.03
C LEU A 571 5.48 34.46 -11.06
N GLY A 572 6.61 34.92 -11.61
CA GLY A 572 7.44 34.16 -12.54
C GLY A 572 6.77 33.80 -13.89
N GLY A 573 5.59 34.36 -14.19
CA GLY A 573 4.76 33.95 -15.32
C GLY A 573 3.78 32.82 -15.01
N GLY A 574 3.61 32.43 -13.74
CA GLY A 574 2.59 31.49 -13.27
C GLY A 574 1.17 32.07 -13.24
N GLU A 575 0.25 31.34 -12.61
CA GLU A 575 -1.19 31.65 -12.59
C GLU A 575 -1.50 33.05 -12.04
N PRO A 576 -2.31 33.88 -12.75
CA PRO A 576 -2.63 35.23 -12.29
C PRO A 576 -3.46 35.26 -10.99
N LEU A 577 -2.94 35.99 -10.00
CA LEU A 577 -3.64 36.35 -8.77
C LEU A 577 -4.45 37.64 -8.99
N SER A 578 -5.78 37.52 -8.96
CA SER A 578 -6.71 38.66 -9.02
C SER A 578 -6.72 39.45 -7.70
N ILE A 579 -6.56 40.76 -7.79
CA ILE A 579 -6.62 41.68 -6.64
C ILE A 579 -7.89 42.53 -6.75
N GLY A 580 -8.80 42.36 -5.79
CA GLY A 580 -10.06 43.11 -5.74
C GLY A 580 -10.05 44.36 -4.86
N ASN A 581 -9.10 44.48 -3.92
CA ASN A 581 -9.08 45.54 -2.90
C ASN A 581 -7.64 45.91 -2.50
N ASN A 582 -7.49 47.06 -1.84
CA ASN A 582 -6.27 47.40 -1.11
C ASN A 582 -6.08 46.46 0.10
N GLY A 583 -4.83 46.18 0.47
CA GLY A 583 -4.49 45.29 1.57
C GLY A 583 -3.43 44.24 1.20
N PRO A 584 -3.16 43.27 2.09
CA PRO A 584 -2.14 42.24 1.86
C PRO A 584 -2.57 41.23 0.78
N PHE A 585 -1.60 40.70 0.05
CA PHE A 585 -1.75 39.59 -0.89
C PHE A 585 -0.59 38.61 -0.72
N ALA A 586 -0.81 37.34 -1.09
CA ALA A 586 0.23 36.31 -1.15
C ALA A 586 -0.03 35.40 -2.35
N PHE A 587 1.05 34.99 -3.04
CA PHE A 587 0.98 33.94 -4.04
C PHE A 587 0.86 32.56 -3.36
N LYS A 588 0.18 31.62 -4.04
CA LYS A 588 0.05 30.23 -3.56
C LYS A 588 1.31 29.40 -3.83
N ASP A 589 2.01 29.74 -4.90
CA ASP A 589 3.24 29.06 -5.29
C ASP A 589 4.38 29.46 -4.35
N LEU A 590 5.02 28.47 -3.75
CA LEU A 590 6.17 28.66 -2.86
C LEU A 590 7.46 28.40 -3.65
N LEU A 591 8.47 29.23 -3.47
CA LEU A 591 9.73 29.16 -4.18
C LEU A 591 10.87 28.68 -3.26
N PRO A 592 11.76 27.78 -3.70
CA PRO A 592 12.88 27.34 -2.89
C PRO A 592 13.93 28.44 -2.68
N SER A 593 14.76 28.29 -1.65
CA SER A 593 15.92 29.16 -1.43
C SER A 593 16.85 29.19 -2.66
N GLY A 594 17.34 30.38 -3.02
CA GLY A 594 18.14 30.62 -4.23
C GLY A 594 17.33 30.79 -5.52
N ALA A 595 16.02 30.52 -5.52
CA ALA A 595 15.16 30.82 -6.67
C ALA A 595 14.99 32.34 -6.86
N ALA A 596 15.01 32.78 -8.12
CA ALA A 596 14.65 34.15 -8.46
C ALA A 596 13.12 34.31 -8.51
N TYR A 597 12.61 35.40 -7.94
CA TYR A 597 11.22 35.81 -8.08
C TYR A 597 11.11 37.07 -8.94
N SER A 598 9.99 37.19 -9.66
CA SER A 598 9.65 38.37 -10.45
C SER A 598 8.14 38.48 -10.56
N ILE A 599 7.59 39.64 -10.22
CA ILE A 599 6.15 39.92 -10.17
C ILE A 599 5.80 40.86 -11.31
N ALA A 600 4.92 40.39 -12.20
CA ALA A 600 4.39 41.18 -13.30
C ALA A 600 2.94 41.59 -13.01
N ILE A 601 2.56 42.78 -13.47
CA ILE A 601 1.15 43.16 -13.59
C ILE A 601 0.65 42.57 -14.91
N VAL A 602 -0.27 41.61 -14.82
CA VAL A 602 -0.87 40.93 -15.98
C VAL A 602 -2.02 41.75 -16.55
N THR A 603 -2.77 42.45 -15.70
CA THR A 603 -3.85 43.36 -16.12
C THR A 603 -3.87 44.56 -15.19
N GLN A 604 -3.87 45.76 -15.77
CA GLN A 604 -4.05 47.02 -15.03
C GLN A 604 -5.53 47.20 -14.67
N PRO A 605 -5.87 47.94 -13.60
CA PRO A 605 -7.26 48.19 -13.24
C PRO A 605 -8.02 48.90 -14.35
N ALA A 606 -9.31 48.58 -14.49
CA ALA A 606 -10.27 49.23 -15.36
C ALA A 606 -11.51 49.65 -14.57
N GLN A 607 -12.18 50.72 -15.04
CA GLN A 607 -13.40 51.29 -14.45
C GLN A 607 -13.28 51.60 -12.94
N PRO A 608 -12.63 52.70 -12.53
CA PRO A 608 -11.80 53.61 -13.35
C PRO A 608 -10.48 52.95 -13.77
N SER A 609 -9.91 53.33 -14.93
CA SER A 609 -8.55 52.87 -15.26
C SER A 609 -7.47 53.60 -14.46
N GLN A 610 -6.47 52.84 -14.02
CA GLN A 610 -5.32 53.33 -13.27
C GLN A 610 -4.03 52.70 -13.83
N THR A 611 -2.89 53.31 -13.52
CA THR A 611 -1.59 52.67 -13.72
C THR A 611 -1.01 52.27 -12.36
N CYS A 612 -0.95 50.96 -12.11
CA CYS A 612 -0.22 50.40 -10.98
C CYS A 612 1.23 50.07 -11.36
N VAL A 613 2.12 50.15 -10.38
CA VAL A 613 3.53 49.78 -10.47
C VAL A 613 3.92 48.90 -9.28
N VAL A 614 4.92 48.03 -9.47
CA VAL A 614 5.41 47.11 -8.44
C VAL A 614 6.78 47.56 -7.94
N PHE A 615 6.90 47.78 -6.63
CA PHE A 615 8.15 48.01 -5.91
C PHE A 615 8.57 46.73 -5.19
N ASN A 616 9.88 46.47 -5.15
CA ASN A 616 10.47 45.21 -4.69
C ASN A 616 9.89 43.97 -5.41
N GLY A 617 9.39 44.14 -6.64
CA GLY A 617 8.71 43.08 -7.39
C GLY A 617 9.63 41.96 -7.87
N SER A 618 10.95 42.06 -7.71
CA SER A 618 11.89 41.02 -8.12
C SER A 618 13.10 40.92 -7.20
N GLY A 619 13.67 39.72 -7.12
CA GLY A 619 14.79 39.40 -6.25
C GLY A 619 15.11 37.91 -6.24
N VAL A 620 15.79 37.45 -5.19
CA VAL A 620 16.11 36.04 -4.95
C VAL A 620 15.65 35.68 -3.53
N ILE A 621 15.13 34.47 -3.33
CA ILE A 621 14.74 33.95 -2.02
C ILE A 621 16.00 33.62 -1.20
N ASP A 622 16.21 34.30 -0.07
CA ASP A 622 17.41 34.16 0.79
C ASP A 622 17.08 33.49 2.14
N GLY A 623 16.46 32.30 2.09
CA GLY A 623 16.13 31.52 3.28
C GLY A 623 14.95 32.02 4.13
N HIS A 624 14.17 32.99 3.65
CA HIS A 624 13.00 33.53 4.33
C HIS A 624 11.89 33.96 3.36
N ASP A 625 10.67 34.10 3.88
CA ASP A 625 9.52 34.63 3.13
C ASP A 625 9.76 36.07 2.68
N VAL A 626 9.25 36.42 1.50
CA VAL A 626 9.29 37.78 0.96
C VAL A 626 7.93 38.42 1.18
N ASP A 627 7.84 39.41 2.07
CA ASP A 627 6.60 40.12 2.42
C ASP A 627 6.61 41.62 2.05
N ASN A 628 7.75 42.12 1.58
CA ASN A 628 8.03 43.55 1.39
C ASN A 628 7.68 44.09 -0.01
N VAL A 629 6.95 43.32 -0.82
CA VAL A 629 6.48 43.75 -2.14
C VAL A 629 5.37 44.80 -1.96
N VAL A 630 5.46 45.91 -2.68
CA VAL A 630 4.42 46.95 -2.66
C VAL A 630 3.91 47.18 -4.07
N VAL A 631 2.62 46.93 -4.28
CA VAL A 631 1.93 47.35 -5.51
C VAL A 631 1.25 48.67 -5.22
N HIS A 632 1.65 49.71 -5.95
CA HIS A 632 1.09 51.04 -5.81
C HIS A 632 0.34 51.44 -7.08
N CYS A 633 -0.96 51.65 -6.95
CA CYS A 633 -1.82 52.17 -8.00
C CYS A 633 -1.89 53.69 -7.90
N GLY A 634 -1.50 54.37 -8.99
CA GLY A 634 -1.53 55.82 -9.09
C GLY A 634 -2.96 56.40 -9.17
N PRO A 635 -3.10 57.72 -9.36
CA PRO A 635 -4.41 58.33 -9.60
C PRO A 635 -5.09 57.74 -10.85
N VAL A 636 -6.39 57.97 -10.97
CA VAL A 636 -7.18 57.61 -12.16
C VAL A 636 -6.55 58.24 -13.41
N ASN A 637 -6.40 57.43 -14.46
CA ASN A 637 -5.89 57.91 -15.76
C ASN A 637 -6.88 58.92 -16.35
N THR A 638 -6.38 60.02 -16.88
CA THR A 638 -7.20 61.09 -17.47
C THR A 638 -7.08 61.13 -19.00
N TYR A 639 -8.19 61.43 -19.67
CA TYR A 639 -8.27 61.48 -21.13
C TYR A 639 -9.04 62.72 -21.61
N THR A 640 -8.80 63.12 -22.85
CA THR A 640 -9.50 64.23 -23.52
C THR A 640 -10.77 63.77 -24.24
N VAL A 641 -11.69 64.70 -24.46
CA VAL A 641 -12.96 64.48 -25.19
C VAL A 641 -13.01 65.38 -26.43
N GLY A 642 -13.46 64.86 -27.59
CA GLY A 642 -13.49 65.58 -28.86
C GLY A 642 -14.06 64.75 -30.02
N GLY A 643 -13.90 65.26 -31.24
CA GLY A 643 -14.42 64.65 -32.47
C GLY A 643 -14.02 65.43 -33.73
N THR A 644 -14.81 65.31 -34.80
CA THR A 644 -14.54 65.94 -36.10
C THR A 644 -15.68 66.87 -36.51
N LEU A 645 -15.35 68.12 -36.84
CA LEU A 645 -16.30 69.05 -37.46
C LEU A 645 -16.29 68.90 -38.98
N SER A 646 -17.45 68.75 -39.59
CA SER A 646 -17.65 68.62 -41.03
C SER A 646 -18.77 69.52 -41.57
N GLY A 647 -18.70 69.87 -42.86
CA GLY A 647 -19.72 70.63 -43.58
C GLY A 647 -19.77 72.15 -43.30
N LEU A 648 -18.94 72.69 -42.40
CA LEU A 648 -18.88 74.14 -42.12
C LEU A 648 -18.40 74.91 -43.37
N ALA A 649 -19.10 75.98 -43.73
CA ALA A 649 -18.80 76.83 -44.87
C ALA A 649 -17.57 77.73 -44.62
N MET A 650 -16.90 78.15 -45.69
CA MET A 650 -15.74 79.04 -45.60
C MET A 650 -16.10 80.37 -44.92
N GLY A 651 -15.46 80.65 -43.78
CA GLY A 651 -15.68 81.87 -42.99
C GLY A 651 -16.78 81.77 -41.94
N GLY A 652 -17.47 80.63 -41.82
CA GLY A 652 -18.41 80.36 -40.74
C GLY A 652 -17.72 79.98 -39.43
N SER A 653 -18.49 79.94 -38.34
CA SER A 653 -18.06 79.41 -37.05
C SER A 653 -19.22 78.79 -36.28
N VAL A 654 -18.99 77.66 -35.60
CA VAL A 654 -19.94 77.01 -34.70
C VAL A 654 -19.37 77.04 -33.27
N GLY A 655 -20.21 77.31 -32.27
CA GLY A 655 -19.84 77.24 -30.86
C GLY A 655 -20.43 75.99 -30.22
N VAL A 656 -19.59 75.19 -29.55
CA VAL A 656 -19.99 73.98 -28.85
C VAL A 656 -19.58 74.01 -27.38
N SER A 657 -20.39 73.43 -26.49
CA SER A 657 -20.12 73.32 -25.05
C SER A 657 -19.92 71.86 -24.64
N LEU A 658 -19.27 71.66 -23.50
CA LEU A 658 -19.08 70.38 -22.81
C LEU A 658 -19.53 70.57 -21.37
N ASN A 659 -20.45 69.72 -20.89
CA ASN A 659 -21.02 69.74 -19.55
C ASN A 659 -21.57 71.13 -19.12
N GLY A 660 -22.17 71.89 -20.05
CA GLY A 660 -22.67 73.25 -19.79
C GLY A 660 -21.58 74.31 -19.55
N GLY A 661 -20.32 73.99 -19.85
CA GLY A 661 -19.16 74.87 -19.70
C GLY A 661 -19.06 75.98 -20.77
N PRO A 662 -17.94 76.74 -20.79
CA PRO A 662 -17.70 77.78 -21.77
C PRO A 662 -17.68 77.25 -23.21
N ALA A 663 -18.24 78.02 -24.13
CA ALA A 663 -18.29 77.66 -25.55
C ALA A 663 -16.88 77.60 -26.19
N LEU A 664 -16.56 76.47 -26.81
CA LEU A 664 -15.44 76.28 -27.73
C LEU A 664 -15.90 76.66 -29.15
N THR A 665 -15.33 77.73 -29.72
CA THR A 665 -15.62 78.15 -31.09
C THR A 665 -14.75 77.40 -32.10
N LEU A 666 -15.39 76.73 -33.05
CA LEU A 666 -14.76 76.01 -34.16
C LEU A 666 -15.00 76.78 -35.46
N ALA A 667 -13.94 77.15 -36.17
CA ALA A 667 -13.98 78.01 -37.37
C ALA A 667 -13.47 77.33 -38.66
N ALA A 668 -13.22 76.02 -38.62
CA ALA A 668 -12.79 75.22 -39.76
C ALA A 668 -13.18 73.74 -39.57
N ASN A 669 -13.42 73.04 -40.68
CA ASN A 669 -13.61 71.59 -40.67
C ASN A 669 -12.32 70.86 -40.29
N GLY A 670 -12.44 69.76 -39.52
CA GLY A 670 -11.32 68.98 -39.03
C GLY A 670 -11.53 68.48 -37.59
N ALA A 671 -10.54 67.76 -37.07
CA ALA A 671 -10.57 67.27 -35.69
C ALA A 671 -10.48 68.43 -34.67
N TYR A 672 -11.25 68.34 -33.60
CA TYR A 672 -11.25 69.27 -32.48
C TYR A 672 -11.28 68.49 -31.15
N VAL A 673 -10.80 69.12 -30.09
CA VAL A 673 -10.71 68.53 -28.74
C VAL A 673 -11.06 69.62 -27.73
N PHE A 674 -11.87 69.29 -26.73
CA PHE A 674 -12.16 70.19 -25.62
C PHE A 674 -10.94 70.30 -24.69
N PRO A 675 -10.61 71.50 -24.15
CA PRO A 675 -9.46 71.67 -23.26
C PRO A 675 -9.55 70.95 -21.91
N GLN A 676 -10.73 70.44 -21.54
CA GLN A 676 -10.97 69.71 -20.29
C GLN A 676 -10.53 68.25 -20.43
N ILE A 677 -9.95 67.71 -19.36
CA ILE A 677 -9.60 66.29 -19.22
C ILE A 677 -10.47 65.65 -18.14
N PHE A 678 -10.81 64.39 -18.37
CA PHE A 678 -11.75 63.61 -17.55
C PHE A 678 -11.06 62.36 -17.03
N GLY A 679 -11.36 61.98 -15.80
CA GLY A 679 -11.02 60.67 -15.27
C GLY A 679 -11.70 59.56 -16.07
N SER A 680 -10.98 58.45 -16.28
CA SER A 680 -11.58 57.21 -16.76
C SER A 680 -12.76 56.80 -15.87
N GLY A 681 -13.93 56.59 -16.47
CA GLY A 681 -15.19 56.33 -15.77
C GLY A 681 -16.08 57.58 -15.54
N GLU A 682 -15.59 58.79 -15.83
CA GLU A 682 -16.41 60.01 -15.74
C GLU A 682 -17.32 60.20 -16.97
N GLY A 683 -18.53 60.72 -16.73
CA GLY A 683 -19.51 61.04 -17.76
C GLY A 683 -19.31 62.42 -18.41
N TYR A 684 -19.79 62.58 -19.63
CA TYR A 684 -19.79 63.84 -20.37
C TYR A 684 -21.07 64.02 -21.21
N SER A 685 -21.43 65.28 -21.48
CA SER A 685 -22.45 65.71 -22.44
C SER A 685 -21.97 66.93 -23.25
N VAL A 686 -22.41 67.07 -24.50
CA VAL A 686 -22.00 68.13 -25.43
C VAL A 686 -23.18 68.77 -26.16
N ASP A 687 -23.13 70.10 -26.32
CA ASP A 687 -24.22 70.91 -26.85
C ASP A 687 -23.74 71.87 -27.94
N VAL A 688 -24.54 72.11 -29.00
CA VAL A 688 -24.28 73.21 -29.94
C VAL A 688 -24.92 74.48 -29.38
N VAL A 689 -24.09 75.39 -28.86
CA VAL A 689 -24.51 76.62 -28.18
C VAL A 689 -24.49 77.85 -29.08
N GLN A 690 -23.90 77.78 -30.28
CA GLN A 690 -23.96 78.83 -31.29
C GLN A 690 -23.91 78.25 -32.71
N GLN A 691 -24.94 78.49 -33.52
CA GLN A 691 -25.00 78.07 -34.92
C GLN A 691 -24.25 79.05 -35.85
N PRO A 692 -23.74 78.60 -37.02
CA PRO A 692 -23.17 79.49 -38.04
C PRO A 692 -24.25 80.19 -38.88
N ASP A 693 -23.97 81.42 -39.34
CA ASP A 693 -24.89 82.14 -40.23
C ASP A 693 -25.16 81.37 -41.53
N GLY A 694 -26.44 81.08 -41.80
CA GLY A 694 -26.89 80.38 -43.01
C GLY A 694 -26.65 78.86 -43.02
N GLN A 695 -26.20 78.29 -41.91
CA GLN A 695 -26.02 76.85 -41.74
C GLN A 695 -26.64 76.34 -40.44
N TYR A 696 -26.77 75.02 -40.33
CA TYR A 696 -27.13 74.34 -39.09
C TYR A 696 -26.18 73.17 -38.86
N CYS A 697 -25.63 73.09 -37.65
CA CYS A 697 -24.71 72.07 -37.18
C CYS A 697 -25.35 71.30 -36.01
N ALA A 698 -25.15 69.98 -35.97
CA ALA A 698 -25.54 69.13 -34.84
C ALA A 698 -24.46 68.08 -34.55
N PHE A 699 -24.44 67.58 -33.32
CA PHE A 699 -23.66 66.42 -32.93
C PHE A 699 -24.33 65.13 -33.40
N ASP A 700 -23.53 64.16 -33.86
CA ASP A 700 -24.01 62.80 -34.16
C ASP A 700 -24.23 61.97 -32.88
N ARG A 701 -23.63 62.40 -31.75
CA ARG A 701 -23.86 61.90 -30.38
C ARG A 701 -23.56 63.00 -29.37
N ASP A 702 -24.46 63.18 -28.40
CA ASP A 702 -24.43 64.28 -27.43
C ASP A 702 -23.92 63.90 -26.02
N SER A 703 -23.65 62.62 -25.74
CA SER A 703 -23.30 62.17 -24.38
C SER A 703 -22.54 60.83 -24.35
N GLY A 704 -21.87 60.55 -23.22
CA GLY A 704 -21.18 59.28 -22.99
C GLY A 704 -20.35 59.22 -21.70
N VAL A 705 -19.47 58.21 -21.61
CA VAL A 705 -18.52 58.00 -20.50
C VAL A 705 -17.12 57.82 -21.06
N VAL A 706 -16.11 58.39 -20.39
CA VAL A 706 -14.70 58.28 -20.80
C VAL A 706 -14.16 56.90 -20.42
N GLY A 707 -13.73 56.13 -21.43
CA GLY A 707 -13.18 54.78 -21.25
C GLY A 707 -11.71 54.77 -20.84
N ASN A 708 -10.93 53.89 -21.47
CA ASN A 708 -9.48 53.74 -21.24
C ASN A 708 -8.64 54.44 -22.34
N ALA A 709 -9.25 55.39 -23.06
CA ALA A 709 -8.65 56.12 -24.18
C ALA A 709 -9.37 57.48 -24.36
N PRO A 710 -8.78 58.44 -25.10
CA PRO A 710 -9.47 59.65 -25.52
C PRO A 710 -10.75 59.36 -26.30
N VAL A 711 -11.79 60.13 -26.03
CA VAL A 711 -13.02 60.14 -26.83
C VAL A 711 -12.78 61.05 -28.03
N THR A 712 -12.91 60.51 -29.25
CA THR A 712 -12.56 61.21 -30.50
C THR A 712 -13.65 61.10 -31.57
N ASP A 713 -14.87 60.75 -31.18
CA ASP A 713 -15.96 60.35 -32.05
C ASP A 713 -17.26 61.14 -31.77
N LEU A 714 -17.13 62.35 -31.21
CA LEU A 714 -18.19 63.34 -31.09
C LEU A 714 -18.23 64.21 -32.34
N ASP A 715 -18.54 63.58 -33.46
CA ASP A 715 -18.54 64.26 -34.76
C ASP A 715 -19.72 65.25 -34.87
N ILE A 716 -19.46 66.37 -35.56
CA ILE A 716 -20.40 67.48 -35.77
C ILE A 716 -20.60 67.65 -37.27
N SER A 717 -21.86 67.65 -37.70
CA SER A 717 -22.26 67.71 -39.11
C SER A 717 -23.03 69.01 -39.39
N CYS A 718 -22.53 69.85 -40.32
CA CYS A 718 -23.14 71.11 -40.71
C CYS A 718 -23.70 71.10 -42.15
N VAL A 719 -24.88 71.72 -42.38
CA VAL A 719 -25.54 71.79 -43.70
C VAL A 719 -26.01 73.21 -44.06
N VAL A 720 -26.15 73.52 -45.35
CA VAL A 720 -26.50 74.87 -45.88
C VAL A 720 -27.96 74.92 -46.35
N GLY A 721 -28.73 75.89 -45.82
CA GLY A 721 -29.94 76.45 -46.45
C GLY A 721 -31.17 75.56 -46.66
N GLY A 722 -32.18 75.69 -45.79
CA GLY A 722 -33.52 75.14 -45.99
C GLY A 722 -34.52 75.71 -44.95
N THR A 723 -35.82 75.45 -45.13
CA THR A 723 -36.80 75.61 -44.04
C THR A 723 -36.54 74.53 -43.00
N GLN A 724 -36.22 74.91 -41.77
CA GLN A 724 -35.98 73.96 -40.68
C GLN A 724 -37.15 74.06 -39.72
N LEU A 725 -38.17 73.24 -39.98
CA LEU A 725 -39.23 73.04 -39.03
C LEU A 725 -38.69 72.23 -37.85
N GLN A 726 -38.93 72.70 -36.64
CA GLN A 726 -38.79 71.93 -35.41
C GLN A 726 -40.17 71.83 -34.79
N LEU A 727 -40.60 70.60 -34.52
CA LEU A 727 -41.87 70.29 -33.90
C LEU A 727 -41.58 69.73 -32.51
N THR A 728 -42.26 70.26 -31.50
CA THR A 728 -42.20 69.74 -30.12
C THR A 728 -43.61 69.54 -29.58
N LEU A 729 -43.84 68.39 -28.96
CA LEU A 729 -45.10 67.94 -28.39
C LEU A 729 -44.91 67.70 -26.89
N SER A 730 -45.49 68.58 -26.07
CA SER A 730 -45.53 68.42 -24.61
C SER A 730 -46.95 68.20 -24.13
N ASP A 731 -47.14 67.39 -23.10
CA ASP A 731 -48.40 66.98 -22.48
C ASP A 731 -48.73 67.74 -21.17
N ASN A 732 -47.78 68.56 -20.67
CA ASN A 732 -47.78 69.16 -19.35
C ASN A 732 -47.97 68.14 -18.18
N GLY A 733 -47.51 66.89 -18.35
CA GLY A 733 -47.41 65.91 -17.27
C GLY A 733 -47.57 64.44 -17.72
N ASP A 734 -46.77 63.57 -17.12
CA ASP A 734 -46.42 62.21 -17.58
C ASP A 734 -47.55 61.16 -17.67
N TYR A 735 -48.77 61.48 -17.25
CA TYR A 735 -49.85 60.50 -17.09
C TYR A 735 -51.26 61.05 -17.34
N ALA A 736 -52.21 60.21 -17.75
CA ALA A 736 -53.61 60.58 -17.95
C ALA A 736 -54.60 59.59 -17.32
N ALA A 737 -55.79 60.09 -16.96
CA ALA A 737 -56.88 59.27 -16.43
C ALA A 737 -57.97 59.01 -17.49
N TYR A 738 -58.48 57.78 -17.54
CA TYR A 738 -59.56 57.41 -18.48
C TYR A 738 -60.79 58.30 -18.31
N GLY A 739 -61.36 58.79 -19.42
CA GLY A 739 -62.51 59.68 -19.42
C GLY A 739 -62.20 61.15 -19.15
N ARG A 740 -60.94 61.52 -18.88
CA ARG A 740 -60.49 62.93 -18.78
C ARG A 740 -59.77 63.36 -20.06
N ALA A 741 -59.72 64.66 -20.30
CA ALA A 741 -58.93 65.24 -21.39
C ALA A 741 -57.53 65.65 -20.91
N ARG A 742 -56.51 65.40 -21.74
CA ARG A 742 -55.17 65.97 -21.58
C ARG A 742 -54.96 67.16 -22.50
N SER A 743 -54.18 68.12 -22.02
CA SER A 743 -53.86 69.35 -22.74
C SER A 743 -52.44 69.26 -23.28
N TYR A 744 -52.32 68.94 -24.56
CA TYR A 744 -51.05 68.95 -25.27
C TYR A 744 -50.75 70.35 -25.81
N GLN A 745 -49.51 70.80 -25.64
CA GLN A 745 -48.95 71.95 -26.33
C GLN A 745 -48.08 71.45 -27.48
N VAL A 746 -48.53 71.74 -28.70
CA VAL A 746 -47.80 71.49 -29.95
C VAL A 746 -47.15 72.79 -30.36
N THR A 747 -45.83 72.81 -30.44
CA THR A 747 -45.05 73.99 -30.83
C THR A 747 -44.29 73.67 -32.12
N LEU A 748 -44.65 74.37 -33.21
CA LEU A 748 -43.93 74.30 -34.49
C LEU A 748 -43.18 75.62 -34.69
N SER A 749 -41.86 75.56 -34.70
CA SER A 749 -40.98 76.70 -35.00
C SER A 749 -40.27 76.49 -36.34
N ASN A 750 -40.05 77.57 -37.08
CA ASN A 750 -39.19 77.57 -38.25
C ASN A 750 -37.85 78.20 -37.91
N ALA A 751 -36.87 77.38 -37.53
CA ALA A 751 -35.48 77.80 -37.28
C ALA A 751 -34.73 78.14 -38.59
N GLY A 752 -35.28 77.78 -39.75
CA GLY A 752 -34.66 78.03 -41.04
C GLY A 752 -34.78 79.50 -41.50
N PRO A 753 -33.84 80.01 -42.31
CA PRO A 753 -33.82 81.41 -42.77
C PRO A 753 -34.85 81.74 -43.87
N ALA A 754 -35.70 80.80 -44.30
CA ALA A 754 -36.71 80.98 -45.34
C ALA A 754 -38.12 80.76 -44.80
N THR A 755 -39.12 81.48 -45.30
CA THR A 755 -40.53 81.30 -44.91
C THR A 755 -41.06 79.94 -45.38
N ALA A 756 -41.51 79.10 -44.45
CA ALA A 756 -42.23 77.87 -44.73
C ALA A 756 -43.72 78.17 -44.94
N THR A 757 -44.26 77.87 -46.12
CA THR A 757 -45.67 78.12 -46.50
C THR A 757 -46.45 76.83 -46.67
N ASP A 758 -47.75 76.88 -46.38
CA ASP A 758 -48.71 75.78 -46.61
C ASP A 758 -48.36 74.46 -45.90
N ILE A 759 -47.78 74.56 -44.70
CA ILE A 759 -47.42 73.42 -43.86
C ILE A 759 -48.72 72.76 -43.38
N ALA A 760 -48.94 71.48 -43.71
CA ALA A 760 -50.07 70.72 -43.20
C ALA A 760 -49.71 70.16 -41.82
N VAL A 761 -50.41 70.59 -40.77
CA VAL A 761 -50.17 70.12 -39.41
C VAL A 761 -51.32 69.20 -39.02
N SER A 762 -51.03 67.97 -38.58
CA SER A 762 -52.03 66.95 -38.28
C SER A 762 -51.59 66.00 -37.16
N ALA A 763 -52.52 65.20 -36.64
CA ALA A 763 -52.24 64.21 -35.61
C ALA A 763 -52.64 62.79 -36.05
N THR A 764 -51.80 61.82 -35.69
CA THR A 764 -52.17 60.41 -35.59
C THR A 764 -52.47 60.09 -34.12
N PHE A 765 -53.72 59.72 -33.83
CA PHE A 765 -54.18 59.38 -32.48
C PHE A 765 -54.21 57.86 -32.27
N ASP A 766 -53.70 57.38 -31.14
CA ASP A 766 -53.98 56.02 -30.67
C ASP A 766 -55.50 55.78 -30.49
N PRO A 767 -56.05 54.58 -30.78
CA PRO A 767 -57.45 54.23 -30.53
C PRO A 767 -57.97 54.45 -29.10
N ALA A 768 -57.08 54.61 -28.11
CA ALA A 768 -57.41 55.00 -26.74
C ALA A 768 -57.96 56.43 -26.62
N PHE A 769 -57.79 57.31 -27.63
CA PHE A 769 -58.33 58.66 -27.63
C PHE A 769 -59.70 58.77 -28.31
N ASN A 770 -60.53 59.71 -27.85
CA ASN A 770 -61.81 60.04 -28.47
C ASN A 770 -61.63 61.19 -29.47
N VAL A 771 -61.29 60.84 -30.71
CA VAL A 771 -60.96 61.80 -31.79
C VAL A 771 -62.10 62.79 -32.08
N ASP A 772 -63.36 62.34 -32.02
CA ASP A 772 -64.54 63.21 -32.22
C ASP A 772 -64.73 64.25 -31.11
N GLY A 773 -64.09 64.06 -29.95
CA GLY A 773 -64.11 64.98 -28.80
C GLY A 773 -62.91 65.92 -28.72
N VAL A 774 -61.96 65.86 -29.66
CA VAL A 774 -60.76 66.71 -29.65
C VAL A 774 -61.13 68.16 -29.95
N GLN A 775 -60.63 69.07 -29.11
CA GLN A 775 -60.75 70.51 -29.32
C GLN A 775 -59.36 71.14 -29.39
N TRP A 776 -59.18 72.12 -30.26
CA TRP A 776 -57.89 72.81 -30.39
C TRP A 776 -58.04 74.27 -30.79
N ALA A 777 -57.05 75.08 -30.41
CA ALA A 777 -56.90 76.47 -30.83
C ALA A 777 -55.42 76.74 -31.13
N CYS A 778 -55.16 77.58 -32.14
CA CYS A 778 -53.80 77.99 -32.51
C CYS A 778 -53.53 79.45 -32.14
N VAL A 779 -52.28 79.76 -31.81
CA VAL A 779 -51.76 81.11 -31.59
C VAL A 779 -50.42 81.26 -32.30
N THR A 780 -50.23 82.34 -33.06
CA THR A 780 -48.92 82.69 -33.65
C THR A 780 -48.30 83.89 -32.94
N GLY A 781 -46.97 83.85 -32.78
CA GLY A 781 -46.23 84.90 -32.06
C GLY A 781 -45.67 86.03 -32.93
N ALA A 782 -45.76 85.94 -34.26
CA ALA A 782 -44.99 86.80 -35.18
C ALA A 782 -45.82 87.37 -36.36
N PRO A 783 -45.56 88.61 -36.80
CA PRO A 783 -46.19 89.16 -38.00
C PRO A 783 -45.91 88.31 -39.25
N GLY A 784 -46.95 87.96 -40.00
CA GLY A 784 -46.85 87.10 -41.18
C GLY A 784 -46.85 85.59 -40.89
N ALA A 785 -46.86 85.18 -39.62
CA ALA A 785 -47.17 83.80 -39.24
C ALA A 785 -48.70 83.60 -39.14
N SER A 786 -49.22 82.53 -39.74
CA SER A 786 -50.66 82.22 -39.75
C SER A 786 -50.93 80.74 -39.53
N CYS A 787 -52.02 80.42 -38.83
CA CYS A 787 -52.63 79.09 -38.68
C CYS A 787 -54.15 79.26 -38.52
N GLY A 788 -54.92 78.16 -38.48
CA GLY A 788 -56.36 78.18 -38.26
C GLY A 788 -56.72 78.56 -36.82
N ALA A 789 -57.82 79.30 -36.63
CA ALA A 789 -58.15 79.84 -35.31
C ALA A 789 -58.48 78.76 -34.26
N SER A 790 -59.30 77.76 -34.63
CA SER A 790 -59.71 76.65 -33.74
C SER A 790 -60.47 75.55 -34.49
N GLY A 791 -60.50 74.34 -33.93
CA GLY A 791 -61.32 73.22 -34.39
C GLY A 791 -61.91 72.38 -33.25
N THR A 792 -62.92 71.56 -33.55
CA THR A 792 -63.74 70.84 -32.54
C THR A 792 -63.98 69.35 -32.87
N ALA A 793 -63.20 68.76 -33.78
CA ALA A 793 -63.15 67.32 -34.05
C ALA A 793 -61.83 66.99 -34.76
N GLY A 794 -61.09 66.01 -34.25
CA GLY A 794 -59.73 65.67 -34.71
C GLY A 794 -58.73 66.84 -34.64
N PHE A 795 -57.58 66.68 -35.29
CA PHE A 795 -56.57 67.73 -35.44
C PHE A 795 -56.00 67.72 -36.86
N SER A 796 -56.32 68.76 -37.62
CA SER A 796 -55.75 69.06 -38.93
C SER A 796 -55.89 70.56 -39.20
N ASP A 797 -54.78 71.22 -39.55
CA ASP A 797 -54.68 72.65 -39.79
C ASP A 797 -53.63 72.96 -40.87
N ARG A 798 -53.56 74.21 -41.34
CA ARG A 798 -52.53 74.69 -42.27
C ARG A 798 -51.83 75.92 -41.75
N ALA A 799 -50.50 75.88 -41.69
CA ALA A 799 -49.66 76.94 -41.17
C ALA A 799 -48.77 77.58 -42.23
N THR A 800 -48.39 78.84 -41.99
CA THR A 800 -47.28 79.52 -42.66
C THR A 800 -46.42 80.19 -41.59
N LEU A 801 -45.12 79.93 -41.63
CA LEU A 801 -44.14 80.38 -40.64
C LEU A 801 -42.96 81.09 -41.33
N PRO A 802 -42.85 82.41 -41.20
CA PRO A 802 -41.62 83.15 -41.51
C PRO A 802 -40.39 82.60 -40.77
N ALA A 803 -39.21 82.97 -41.22
CA ALA A 803 -37.96 82.63 -40.52
C ALA A 803 -37.97 83.11 -39.06
N GLY A 804 -37.63 82.23 -38.13
CA GLY A 804 -37.66 82.48 -36.68
C GLY A 804 -39.07 82.57 -36.07
N ALA A 805 -40.12 82.29 -36.82
CA ALA A 805 -41.50 82.33 -36.31
C ALA A 805 -41.96 80.98 -35.74
N THR A 806 -42.89 81.07 -34.79
CA THR A 806 -43.49 79.90 -34.11
C THR A 806 -45.02 80.00 -34.13
N ALA A 807 -45.67 78.85 -34.37
CA ALA A 807 -47.09 78.63 -34.12
C ALA A 807 -47.23 77.60 -32.99
N VAL A 808 -48.19 77.84 -32.09
CA VAL A 808 -48.50 76.96 -30.96
C VAL A 808 -49.95 76.57 -31.02
N TRP A 809 -50.24 75.26 -31.02
CA TRP A 809 -51.59 74.73 -30.84
C TRP A 809 -51.71 74.15 -29.43
N ILE A 810 -52.83 74.45 -28.77
CA ILE A 810 -53.22 73.80 -27.53
C ILE A 810 -54.36 72.83 -27.87
N LEU A 811 -54.12 71.53 -27.70
CA LEU A 811 -55.07 70.46 -28.00
C LEU A 811 -55.61 69.89 -26.69
N ALA A 812 -56.92 69.90 -26.48
CA ALA A 812 -57.60 69.11 -25.46
C ALA A 812 -58.05 67.77 -26.08
N VAL A 813 -57.38 66.68 -25.69
CA VAL A 813 -57.57 65.33 -26.24
C VAL A 813 -58.21 64.43 -25.17
N PRO A 814 -59.49 64.01 -25.30
CA PRO A 814 -60.14 63.14 -24.33
C PRO A 814 -59.67 61.69 -24.45
N VAL A 815 -59.24 61.10 -23.34
CA VAL A 815 -59.00 59.64 -23.24
C VAL A 815 -60.34 58.92 -23.14
N ARG A 816 -60.55 57.88 -23.94
CA ARG A 816 -61.76 57.06 -23.91
C ARG A 816 -61.92 56.34 -22.58
N PHE A 817 -63.09 56.45 -21.97
CA PHE A 817 -63.40 55.73 -20.72
C PHE A 817 -63.40 54.20 -20.89
N ASP A 818 -63.71 53.71 -22.09
CA ASP A 818 -63.76 52.28 -22.44
C ASP A 818 -62.40 51.70 -22.91
N SER A 819 -61.33 52.50 -22.97
CA SER A 819 -60.01 52.02 -23.39
C SER A 819 -59.44 50.96 -22.43
N GLN A 820 -58.68 50.02 -23.00
CA GLN A 820 -57.96 48.96 -22.29
C GLN A 820 -56.43 49.07 -22.47
N ALA A 821 -55.94 50.10 -23.15
CA ALA A 821 -54.51 50.32 -23.33
C ALA A 821 -53.89 50.93 -22.07
N ALA A 822 -52.74 50.39 -21.61
CA ALA A 822 -52.02 50.91 -20.44
C ALA A 822 -51.20 52.18 -20.76
N GLU A 823 -50.95 52.43 -22.04
CA GLU A 823 -50.28 53.60 -22.58
C GLU A 823 -51.07 54.09 -23.79
N ALA A 824 -50.93 55.37 -24.15
CA ALA A 824 -51.52 55.93 -25.37
C ALA A 824 -50.57 56.92 -26.03
N THR A 825 -50.32 56.71 -27.32
CA THR A 825 -49.37 57.51 -28.11
C THR A 825 -50.11 58.54 -28.97
N LEU A 826 -49.65 59.78 -28.90
CA LEU A 826 -50.02 60.86 -29.81
C LEU A 826 -48.80 61.18 -30.67
N VAL A 827 -48.96 61.10 -31.99
CA VAL A 827 -47.95 61.58 -32.96
C VAL A 827 -48.51 62.82 -33.63
N ILE A 828 -47.73 63.90 -33.64
CA ILE A 828 -48.02 65.08 -34.46
C ILE A 828 -47.09 65.07 -35.68
N HIS A 829 -47.64 65.43 -36.83
CA HIS A 829 -46.94 65.57 -38.09
C HIS A 829 -47.09 67.02 -38.58
N ALA A 830 -46.00 67.60 -39.09
CA ALA A 830 -46.00 68.86 -39.82
C ALA A 830 -45.32 68.63 -41.17
N ASP A 831 -46.13 68.46 -42.21
CA ASP A 831 -45.71 68.03 -43.55
C ASP A 831 -45.69 69.23 -44.51
N GLY A 832 -44.72 69.28 -45.44
CA GLY A 832 -44.67 70.30 -46.48
C GLY A 832 -43.25 70.72 -46.88
N ALA A 833 -42.79 71.86 -46.35
CA ALA A 833 -41.49 72.43 -46.74
C ALA A 833 -40.28 71.66 -46.15
N ALA A 834 -40.48 70.99 -45.01
CA ALA A 834 -39.65 69.94 -44.45
C ALA A 834 -40.53 69.11 -43.52
N ASP A 835 -40.61 67.80 -43.73
CA ASP A 835 -41.50 66.93 -42.95
C ASP A 835 -40.88 66.63 -41.57
N VAL A 836 -41.59 66.98 -40.50
CA VAL A 836 -41.17 66.66 -39.12
C VAL A 836 -42.32 66.09 -38.30
N SER A 837 -41.99 65.13 -37.44
CA SER A 837 -42.95 64.50 -36.53
C SER A 837 -42.37 64.41 -35.13
N ASP A 838 -43.22 64.62 -34.13
CA ASP A 838 -42.89 64.38 -32.72
C ASP A 838 -43.93 63.45 -32.08
N THR A 839 -43.48 62.63 -31.14
CA THR A 839 -44.24 61.51 -30.56
C THR A 839 -44.18 61.55 -29.05
N ASN A 840 -45.34 61.56 -28.41
CA ASN A 840 -45.49 61.50 -26.97
C ASN A 840 -46.34 60.28 -26.61
N THR A 841 -45.86 59.46 -25.67
CA THR A 841 -46.58 58.31 -25.13
C THR A 841 -46.88 58.54 -23.66
N LEU A 842 -48.16 58.67 -23.32
CA LEU A 842 -48.63 58.81 -21.94
C LEU A 842 -48.97 57.47 -21.32
N VAL A 843 -48.68 57.31 -20.03
CA VAL A 843 -49.20 56.19 -19.23
C VAL A 843 -50.65 56.47 -18.80
N LEU A 844 -51.55 55.49 -18.96
CA LEU A 844 -52.97 55.60 -18.66
C LEU A 844 -53.37 54.90 -17.35
N PHE A 845 -53.87 55.68 -16.38
CA PHE A 845 -54.29 55.21 -15.06
C PHE A 845 -55.81 55.24 -14.90
N ARG A 846 -56.38 54.19 -14.29
CA ARG A 846 -57.77 54.21 -13.80
C ARG A 846 -57.76 54.89 -12.42
N ASP A 847 -58.67 55.84 -12.20
CA ASP A 847 -58.85 56.50 -10.89
C ASP A 847 -58.99 55.41 -9.79
N GLY A 848 -57.95 55.22 -8.97
CA GLY A 848 -57.91 54.21 -7.90
C GLY A 848 -56.66 53.32 -7.74
N LEU A 849 -55.50 53.61 -8.35
CA LEU A 849 -54.25 52.84 -8.14
C LEU A 849 -52.96 53.70 -8.22
N ASP A 850 -52.21 53.66 -7.11
CA ASP A 850 -51.09 54.55 -6.74
C ASP A 850 -50.22 53.79 -5.68
N VAL A 851 -48.88 53.76 -5.59
CA VAL A 851 -47.72 54.09 -6.47
C VAL A 851 -46.55 53.15 -6.05
N PRO A 852 -45.67 52.61 -6.92
CA PRO A 852 -44.47 51.90 -6.47
C PRO A 852 -43.24 52.81 -6.32
N TYR A 853 -42.64 52.79 -5.11
CA TYR A 853 -41.23 53.12 -4.75
C TYR A 853 -40.47 54.27 -5.46
N GLY A 854 -39.88 55.27 -4.79
CA GLY A 854 -39.79 55.56 -3.35
C GLY A 854 -38.42 56.15 -2.97
N GLU A 855 -38.40 57.29 -2.29
CA GLU A 855 -37.24 57.79 -1.53
C GLU A 855 -37.54 57.79 -0.03
N ALA A 856 -36.52 57.61 0.81
CA ALA A 856 -36.63 57.51 2.26
C ALA A 856 -35.51 58.29 2.97
N GLY A 857 -35.86 58.97 4.06
CA GLY A 857 -34.97 59.80 4.86
C GLY A 857 -35.24 61.31 4.64
N ASP A 858 -35.42 62.14 5.67
CA ASP A 858 -35.50 61.83 7.11
C ASP A 858 -36.34 62.91 7.85
N ASP A 859 -36.58 62.69 9.16
CA ASP A 859 -37.65 63.32 9.95
C ASP A 859 -37.51 64.84 10.26
N LEU A 860 -38.63 65.40 10.74
CA LEU A 860 -38.91 66.80 11.09
C LEU A 860 -38.10 67.35 12.29
N LEU A 861 -37.81 68.67 12.30
CA LEU A 861 -38.13 69.66 13.36
C LEU A 861 -37.20 70.91 13.37
N ASP A 862 -37.63 71.97 12.67
CA ASP A 862 -37.74 73.40 13.10
C ASP A 862 -37.83 74.37 11.90
#